data_AF-A0A7S4DLT4-F1
#
_entry.id   AF-A0A7S4DLT4-F1
#
_cell.length_a   1.000
_cell.length_b   1.000
_cell.length_c   1.000
_cell.angle_alpha   90.00
_cell.angle_beta   90.00
_cell.angle_gamma   90.00
#
_symmetry.space_group_name_H-M   'P 1'
#
loop_
_entity.id
_entity.type
_entity.pdbx_description
1 polymer ?
#
loop_
_entity_poly.entity_id
_entity_poly.type
_entity_poly.pdbx_seq_one_letter_code
_entity_poly.pdbx_strand_id
1 'polypeptide(L)'
;QSNDDEPSAQLPVVCTARDISQPTPTPPEQHKKSSRMLLLAAAASLLAAAGPPRPRSRLAPAVRLRAVRTRAEKTAAAGVVGLPKVPQDKRYTESLGDLLEDAAGKWNFSYANVKDRRAKAEHFMRTNPQLPPLKICILGKPASGKGTIAPMVATAFRVANIGAGNLLRAEVRTGSRLGRVARAVMEKGELVPDDIMGQLIANRISQPDAQANGWLLDGFPRSEAQAKFMIEYGLEPDVVIVLDRPDELCQAMLLGRMTDTATGAIYHPVFSPPPSDVEHRLVWRLDDHQPTLIRRLLDHQRSIDSILAAFDHPLCSVKNQDYCARTKIIDNARSEISTFDDVSSFLKEVAHQKAKRLEQQAKQALEKEWVPLDARDYAREKTEVAKRIEWQRFDPLLLDAAGAGGEDVEALCGLGEDDEACEIRLDMLDIRPTSLLDAVQRCNEFDPSEYAPVFVENQQVGFASEDLVRKLRGFTTGVEIAPNPNMYYTKGDQTVLSSNAIFLAPEVSNLRERTGVMEALIDELIIDGTIPPEKVRNELQDIYPLDSGWTGEPLLKIERAAMTYFGIPSYAAHVNGYVADAKTGRPSALWLGRRALSKPTYPGLLDQIAAGGQPAGMSFDENVRKECLEEASLSADVLEGLRPAGMVSYRYSTRRGLSTKTIAVYDLQLPDDVFPSNGDGEVDEFILMPMDEVMRSLKDELPKWKPNSALVAVDFLVRHGFVGPDDADYIEITHLLRAASPPRSS
;
A
#
# COMPACT_ATOMS: atom_id res chain seq x y z
N GLN A 1 56.04 31.39 3.25
CA GLN A 1 57.33 30.65 3.24
C GLN A 1 57.04 29.35 3.97
N SER A 2 56.62 28.32 3.22
CA SER A 2 57.43 27.17 2.75
C SER A 2 57.61 26.13 3.86
N ASN A 3 57.54 24.81 3.66
CA ASN A 3 57.23 23.93 2.53
C ASN A 3 57.00 22.53 3.15
N ASP A 4 56.29 21.68 2.40
CA ASP A 4 56.46 20.23 2.17
C ASP A 4 57.47 19.44 3.01
N ASP A 5 57.08 18.20 3.38
CA ASP A 5 57.79 16.99 2.94
C ASP A 5 57.01 15.69 3.23
N GLU A 6 56.71 14.96 2.16
CA GLU A 6 56.45 13.51 2.08
C GLU A 6 57.81 12.79 1.90
N PRO A 7 57.97 11.46 2.15
CA PRO A 7 57.67 10.50 1.08
C PRO A 7 57.30 9.05 1.48
N SER A 8 56.80 8.34 0.47
CA SER A 8 56.46 6.93 0.28
C SER A 8 57.51 5.85 0.64
N ALA A 9 57.05 4.62 0.95
CA ALA A 9 57.85 3.38 0.89
C ALA A 9 57.07 2.19 0.29
N GLN A 10 57.82 1.31 -0.37
CA GLN A 10 57.45 0.35 -1.42
C GLN A 10 57.13 -1.08 -0.94
N LEU A 11 56.46 -1.83 -1.84
CA LEU A 11 56.27 -3.29 -1.91
C LEU A 11 57.58 -4.11 -1.95
N PRO A 12 57.47 -5.45 -1.79
CA PRO A 12 58.18 -6.35 -2.70
C PRO A 12 57.32 -7.45 -3.34
N VAL A 13 57.83 -7.87 -4.50
CA VAL A 13 57.36 -8.87 -5.48
C VAL A 13 57.93 -10.26 -5.17
N VAL A 14 57.18 -11.33 -5.45
CA VAL A 14 57.75 -12.62 -5.91
C VAL A 14 56.89 -13.20 -7.03
N CYS A 15 57.52 -13.35 -8.21
CA CYS A 15 57.05 -14.10 -9.37
C CYS A 15 57.29 -15.61 -9.20
N THR A 16 56.50 -16.44 -9.89
CA THR A 16 57.05 -17.38 -10.90
C THR A 16 55.95 -17.82 -11.87
N ALA A 17 56.34 -17.88 -13.14
CA ALA A 17 55.53 -18.11 -14.33
C ALA A 17 55.67 -19.54 -14.86
N ARG A 18 54.74 -19.93 -15.74
CA ARG A 18 54.95 -20.56 -17.08
C ARG A 18 53.57 -20.91 -17.66
N ASP A 19 53.10 -20.21 -18.70
CA ASP A 19 53.41 -20.39 -20.14
C ASP A 19 52.86 -21.72 -20.70
N ILE A 20 52.29 -21.91 -21.90
CA ILE A 20 52.00 -21.18 -23.16
C ILE A 20 51.14 -22.24 -23.92
N SER A 21 50.04 -21.97 -24.65
CA SER A 21 49.95 -21.51 -26.05
C SER A 21 48.51 -21.72 -26.57
N GLN A 22 47.99 -20.76 -27.34
CA GLN A 22 47.14 -21.02 -28.52
C GLN A 22 48.00 -20.73 -29.78
N PRO A 23 47.60 -21.13 -31.02
CA PRO A 23 46.65 -20.33 -31.83
C PRO A 23 45.69 -21.12 -32.78
N THR A 24 44.78 -20.36 -33.39
CA THR A 24 43.64 -20.53 -34.35
C THR A 24 43.98 -21.12 -35.75
N PRO A 25 43.16 -21.11 -36.87
CA PRO A 25 41.70 -20.89 -37.16
C PRO A 25 41.01 -21.83 -38.24
N THR A 26 39.65 -21.89 -38.24
CA THR A 26 38.61 -22.01 -39.34
C THR A 26 38.70 -23.04 -40.54
N PRO A 27 37.71 -23.13 -41.50
CA PRO A 27 36.76 -24.24 -41.76
C PRO A 27 36.86 -24.80 -43.23
N PRO A 28 35.81 -25.21 -44.00
CA PRO A 28 34.54 -25.96 -43.81
C PRO A 28 34.48 -27.25 -44.69
N GLU A 29 33.41 -28.08 -44.66
CA GLU A 29 32.87 -28.69 -45.89
C GLU A 29 31.53 -29.45 -45.75
N GLN A 30 30.72 -29.31 -46.81
CA GLN A 30 29.48 -30.02 -47.12
C GLN A 30 29.79 -31.33 -47.88
N HIS A 31 28.99 -32.39 -47.68
CA HIS A 31 28.20 -33.07 -48.74
C HIS A 31 27.79 -34.52 -48.42
N LYS A 32 26.47 -34.73 -48.43
CA LYS A 32 25.68 -35.71 -49.21
C LYS A 32 26.22 -37.14 -49.48
N LYS A 33 25.42 -38.13 -49.07
CA LYS A 33 24.82 -39.28 -49.83
C LYS A 33 24.82 -40.56 -48.96
N SER A 34 23.65 -41.02 -48.52
CA SER A 34 22.72 -41.95 -49.20
C SER A 34 23.14 -43.42 -49.13
N SER A 35 22.31 -44.24 -48.47
CA SER A 35 21.79 -45.56 -48.92
C SER A 35 20.75 -46.04 -47.89
N ARG A 36 19.46 -46.13 -48.27
CA ARG A 36 18.70 -47.38 -48.55
C ARG A 36 18.65 -48.31 -47.31
N MET A 37 17.51 -48.76 -46.80
CA MET A 37 16.36 -49.35 -47.51
C MET A 37 15.23 -49.73 -46.50
N LEU A 38 13.96 -49.66 -46.98
CA LEU A 38 12.74 -50.40 -46.55
C LEU A 38 12.16 -50.09 -45.14
N LEU A 39 10.84 -49.89 -44.91
CA LEU A 39 9.64 -50.54 -45.47
C LEU A 39 8.38 -49.63 -45.42
N LEU A 40 7.58 -49.69 -46.51
CA LEU A 40 6.11 -49.61 -46.69
C LEU A 40 5.24 -48.61 -45.88
N ALA A 41 4.63 -47.59 -46.51
CA ALA A 41 3.38 -47.55 -47.32
C ALA A 41 2.11 -47.37 -46.44
N ALA A 42 1.52 -46.18 -46.30
CA ALA A 42 0.72 -45.37 -47.25
C ALA A 42 -0.65 -45.99 -47.61
N ALA A 43 -1.75 -45.32 -47.22
CA ALA A 43 -2.79 -44.82 -48.12
C ALA A 43 -3.98 -44.22 -47.36
N ALA A 44 -4.33 -42.98 -47.73
CA ALA A 44 -5.65 -42.40 -47.54
C ALA A 44 -6.49 -42.67 -48.80
N SER A 45 -7.82 -42.81 -48.67
CA SER A 45 -8.83 -42.01 -49.43
C SER A 45 -10.25 -42.60 -49.45
N LEU A 46 -11.21 -41.69 -49.17
CA LEU A 46 -12.47 -41.40 -49.89
C LEU A 46 -13.75 -42.29 -49.81
N LEU A 47 -14.85 -41.57 -49.44
CA LEU A 47 -16.21 -41.50 -50.03
C LEU A 47 -17.36 -42.48 -49.67
N ALA A 48 -18.35 -41.91 -48.95
CA ALA A 48 -19.77 -41.70 -49.34
C ALA A 48 -20.88 -42.79 -49.20
N ALA A 49 -21.92 -42.45 -48.40
CA ALA A 49 -23.35 -42.25 -48.78
C ALA A 49 -24.47 -43.07 -48.07
N ALA A 50 -25.44 -42.31 -47.50
CA ALA A 50 -26.91 -42.53 -47.30
C ALA A 50 -27.41 -43.64 -46.32
N GLY A 51 -28.44 -43.48 -45.45
CA GLY A 51 -29.55 -42.53 -45.29
C GLY A 51 -30.41 -42.81 -44.01
N PRO A 52 -31.58 -42.15 -43.77
CA PRO A 52 -32.13 -41.71 -42.45
C PRO A 52 -33.48 -42.42 -42.03
N PRO A 53 -34.27 -42.08 -40.95
CA PRO A 53 -34.94 -40.79 -40.64
C PRO A 53 -35.07 -40.34 -39.13
N ARG A 54 -35.60 -39.11 -38.93
CA ARG A 54 -35.83 -38.29 -37.69
C ARG A 54 -37.17 -38.61 -36.95
N PRO A 55 -37.51 -38.05 -35.74
CA PRO A 55 -38.07 -36.66 -35.60
C PRO A 55 -37.87 -35.85 -34.26
N ARG A 56 -37.82 -34.50 -34.42
CA ARG A 56 -38.31 -33.33 -33.59
C ARG A 56 -37.67 -33.05 -32.21
N SER A 57 -37.21 -31.82 -31.86
CA SER A 57 -37.92 -30.51 -31.87
C SER A 57 -37.03 -29.22 -31.90
N ARG A 58 -37.46 -28.24 -32.73
CA ARG A 58 -37.49 -26.75 -32.66
C ARG A 58 -36.31 -25.83 -32.21
N LEU A 59 -35.84 -25.02 -33.19
CA LEU A 59 -35.47 -23.56 -33.21
C LEU A 59 -34.35 -23.04 -32.27
N ALA A 60 -33.29 -22.28 -32.64
CA ALA A 60 -32.86 -21.58 -33.86
C ALA A 60 -31.36 -21.12 -33.75
N PRO A 61 -30.50 -21.26 -34.78
CA PRO A 61 -29.21 -20.52 -34.87
C PRO A 61 -29.06 -19.61 -36.12
N ALA A 62 -29.96 -19.66 -37.08
CA ALA A 62 -29.77 -19.02 -38.41
C ALA A 62 -29.98 -17.48 -38.44
N VAL A 63 -30.45 -16.87 -37.35
CA VAL A 63 -30.74 -15.42 -37.30
C VAL A 63 -29.51 -14.59 -36.89
N ARG A 64 -28.55 -15.15 -36.14
CA ARG A 64 -27.36 -14.42 -35.66
C ARG A 64 -26.27 -14.20 -36.72
N LEU A 65 -26.04 -15.18 -37.60
CA LEU A 65 -25.02 -15.07 -38.66
C LEU A 65 -25.38 -14.02 -39.73
N ARG A 66 -26.67 -13.81 -40.00
CA ARG A 66 -27.12 -12.78 -40.95
C ARG A 66 -26.97 -11.37 -40.38
N ALA A 67 -27.10 -11.19 -39.05
CA ALA A 67 -26.94 -9.91 -38.36
C ALA A 67 -25.46 -9.47 -38.23
N VAL A 68 -24.53 -10.41 -38.08
CA VAL A 68 -23.08 -10.10 -38.04
C VAL A 68 -22.56 -9.76 -39.43
N ARG A 69 -23.00 -10.50 -40.47
CA ARG A 69 -22.60 -10.25 -41.86
C ARG A 69 -23.17 -8.94 -42.42
N THR A 70 -24.42 -8.61 -42.09
CA THR A 70 -25.00 -7.30 -42.46
C THR A 70 -24.42 -6.13 -41.67
N ARG A 71 -23.83 -6.35 -40.48
CA ARG A 71 -23.08 -5.31 -39.77
C ARG A 71 -21.72 -5.06 -40.42
N ALA A 72 -20.98 -6.11 -40.76
CA ALA A 72 -19.72 -6.00 -41.50
C ALA A 72 -19.90 -5.36 -42.89
N GLU A 73 -20.93 -5.76 -43.65
CA GLU A 73 -21.24 -5.21 -44.97
C GLU A 73 -21.80 -3.77 -44.90
N LYS A 74 -22.58 -3.41 -43.85
CA LYS A 74 -22.99 -2.01 -43.61
C LYS A 74 -21.82 -1.11 -43.17
N THR A 75 -20.79 -1.67 -42.55
CA THR A 75 -19.58 -0.93 -42.16
C THR A 75 -18.66 -0.71 -43.38
N ALA A 76 -18.69 -1.62 -44.36
CA ALA A 76 -17.96 -1.49 -45.62
C ALA A 76 -18.68 -0.60 -46.66
N ALA A 77 -20.02 -0.51 -46.63
CA ALA A 77 -20.80 0.27 -47.61
C ALA A 77 -21.19 1.69 -47.15
N ALA A 78 -21.11 2.00 -45.86
CA ALA A 78 -21.24 3.37 -45.37
C ALA A 78 -19.85 4.00 -45.34
N GLY A 79 -19.54 4.86 -46.32
CA GLY A 79 -18.33 5.68 -46.31
C GLY A 79 -18.11 6.28 -44.92
N VAL A 80 -17.02 5.86 -44.27
CA VAL A 80 -16.78 6.03 -42.85
C VAL A 80 -16.63 7.51 -42.51
N VAL A 81 -17.70 8.10 -42.01
CA VAL A 81 -17.66 9.37 -41.28
C VAL A 81 -17.48 9.03 -39.80
N GLY A 82 -16.30 9.35 -39.26
CA GLY A 82 -16.08 9.41 -37.81
C GLY A 82 -15.29 8.28 -37.16
N LEU A 83 -14.27 7.71 -37.81
CA LEU A 83 -13.16 7.13 -37.03
C LEU A 83 -12.28 8.28 -36.50
N PRO A 84 -11.77 8.24 -35.25
CA PRO A 84 -10.68 9.12 -34.86
C PRO A 84 -9.55 8.95 -35.89
N LYS A 85 -9.10 10.05 -36.49
CA LYS A 85 -8.08 10.02 -37.55
C LYS A 85 -6.90 9.17 -37.06
N VAL A 86 -6.64 8.04 -37.75
CA VAL A 86 -5.34 7.37 -37.66
C VAL A 86 -4.30 8.47 -37.83
N PRO A 87 -3.31 8.63 -36.93
CA PRO A 87 -2.29 9.63 -37.09
C PRO A 87 -1.76 9.54 -38.54
N GLN A 88 -1.67 10.67 -39.26
CA GLN A 88 -1.02 10.74 -40.59
C GLN A 88 0.51 10.52 -40.50
N ASP A 89 0.91 9.74 -39.51
CA ASP A 89 2.25 9.45 -39.13
C ASP A 89 2.72 8.25 -39.97
N LYS A 90 3.79 8.46 -40.74
CA LYS A 90 4.42 7.44 -41.61
C LYS A 90 4.87 6.17 -40.86
N ARG A 91 4.72 6.13 -39.53
CA ARG A 91 4.97 4.99 -38.63
C ARG A 91 3.97 3.83 -38.78
N TYR A 92 2.80 4.07 -39.36
CA TYR A 92 1.80 3.04 -39.66
C TYR A 92 1.84 2.70 -41.16
N THR A 93 2.14 1.45 -41.50
CA THR A 93 2.27 1.02 -42.90
C THR A 93 0.93 1.01 -43.61
N GLU A 94 0.92 1.27 -44.92
CA GLU A 94 -0.24 1.11 -45.81
C GLU A 94 -0.91 -0.28 -45.71
N SER A 95 -0.19 -1.30 -45.21
CA SER A 95 -0.68 -2.69 -45.02
C SER A 95 -1.48 -2.98 -43.73
N LEU A 96 -1.73 -1.97 -42.88
CA LEU A 96 -2.44 -2.20 -41.60
C LEU A 96 -3.87 -2.72 -41.80
N GLY A 97 -4.57 -2.23 -42.84
CA GLY A 97 -5.91 -2.71 -43.19
C GLY A 97 -5.91 -4.20 -43.53
N ASP A 98 -5.03 -4.62 -44.44
CA ASP A 98 -4.91 -6.01 -44.90
C ASP A 98 -4.53 -6.97 -43.76
N LEU A 99 -3.61 -6.56 -42.89
CA LEU A 99 -3.16 -7.37 -41.75
C LEU A 99 -4.25 -7.53 -40.68
N LEU A 100 -5.08 -6.50 -40.48
CA LEU A 100 -6.22 -6.55 -39.56
C LEU A 100 -7.37 -7.38 -40.12
N GLU A 101 -7.65 -7.29 -41.43
CA GLU A 101 -8.66 -8.11 -42.10
C GLU A 101 -8.27 -9.59 -42.13
N ASP A 102 -7.02 -9.91 -42.46
CA ASP A 102 -6.51 -11.29 -42.43
C ASP A 102 -6.54 -11.87 -41.02
N ALA A 103 -6.09 -11.11 -40.00
CA ALA A 103 -6.14 -11.54 -38.62
C ALA A 103 -7.58 -11.76 -38.11
N ALA A 104 -8.52 -10.87 -38.44
CA ALA A 104 -9.94 -11.00 -38.06
C ALA A 104 -10.66 -12.13 -38.80
N GLY A 105 -10.27 -12.43 -40.05
CA GLY A 105 -10.79 -13.56 -40.82
C GLY A 105 -10.21 -14.91 -40.39
N LYS A 106 -8.92 -14.94 -40.01
CA LYS A 106 -8.19 -16.14 -39.60
C LYS A 106 -8.49 -16.57 -38.16
N TRP A 107 -8.69 -15.60 -37.25
CA TRP A 107 -8.89 -15.87 -35.83
C TRP A 107 -10.26 -15.33 -35.38
N ASN A 108 -11.09 -16.21 -34.81
CA ASN A 108 -12.41 -15.85 -34.27
C ASN A 108 -12.27 -15.19 -32.89
N PHE A 109 -11.57 -14.06 -32.85
CA PHE A 109 -11.18 -13.35 -31.65
C PHE A 109 -12.03 -12.07 -31.50
N SER A 110 -12.66 -11.89 -30.33
CA SER A 110 -13.47 -10.71 -30.03
C SER A 110 -13.28 -10.29 -28.57
N TYR A 111 -13.15 -8.99 -28.30
CA TYR A 111 -13.20 -8.49 -26.94
C TYR A 111 -14.64 -8.35 -26.43
N ALA A 112 -14.88 -8.84 -25.23
CA ALA A 112 -16.02 -8.45 -24.40
C ALA A 112 -15.83 -6.99 -23.91
N ASN A 113 -16.94 -6.28 -23.72
CA ASN A 113 -16.86 -4.93 -23.19
C ASN A 113 -16.34 -4.95 -21.73
N VAL A 114 -15.83 -3.80 -21.25
CA VAL A 114 -15.25 -3.67 -19.91
C VAL A 114 -16.24 -4.12 -18.81
N LYS A 115 -17.52 -3.80 -18.96
CA LYS A 115 -18.57 -4.13 -17.97
C LYS A 115 -18.79 -5.64 -17.86
N ASP A 116 -18.83 -6.35 -18.98
CA ASP A 116 -19.03 -7.80 -19.02
C ASP A 116 -17.82 -8.52 -18.42
N ARG A 117 -16.59 -8.04 -18.70
CA ARG A 117 -15.37 -8.59 -18.10
C ARG A 117 -15.36 -8.43 -16.59
N ARG A 118 -15.71 -7.24 -16.10
CA ARG A 118 -15.80 -6.94 -14.67
C ARG A 118 -16.87 -7.80 -14.00
N ALA A 119 -18.08 -7.86 -14.57
CA ALA A 119 -19.18 -8.67 -14.04
C ALA A 119 -18.83 -10.16 -13.96
N LYS A 120 -18.11 -10.68 -14.96
CA LYS A 120 -17.63 -12.07 -14.97
C LYS A 120 -16.64 -12.35 -13.84
N ALA A 121 -15.66 -11.46 -13.62
CA ALA A 121 -14.69 -11.59 -12.54
C ALA A 121 -15.34 -11.46 -11.15
N GLU A 122 -16.23 -10.49 -10.96
CA GLU A 122 -16.98 -10.28 -9.71
C GLU A 122 -17.91 -11.47 -9.40
N HIS A 123 -18.53 -12.05 -10.43
CA HIS A 123 -19.33 -13.27 -10.28
C HIS A 123 -18.49 -14.45 -9.77
N PHE A 124 -17.28 -14.63 -10.33
CA PHE A 124 -16.35 -15.65 -9.84
C PHE A 124 -15.95 -15.39 -8.38
N MET A 125 -15.56 -14.16 -8.04
CA MET A 125 -15.20 -13.77 -6.68
C MET A 125 -16.31 -14.09 -5.68
N ARG A 126 -17.55 -13.67 -5.96
CA ARG A 126 -18.70 -13.88 -5.07
C ARG A 126 -19.06 -15.36 -4.89
N THR A 127 -18.82 -16.19 -5.90
CA THR A 127 -19.10 -17.63 -5.83
C THR A 127 -17.96 -18.44 -5.21
N ASN A 128 -16.81 -17.83 -4.91
CA ASN A 128 -15.63 -18.49 -4.34
C ASN A 128 -14.97 -17.65 -3.21
N PRO A 129 -15.69 -17.30 -2.12
CA PRO A 129 -15.19 -16.36 -1.10
C PRO A 129 -14.08 -16.94 -0.19
N GLN A 130 -13.88 -18.25 -0.16
CA GLN A 130 -13.01 -18.95 0.80
C GLN A 130 -11.65 -19.40 0.23
N LEU A 131 -11.22 -18.84 -0.92
CA LEU A 131 -9.93 -19.23 -1.50
C LEU A 131 -8.77 -18.52 -0.78
N PRO A 132 -7.68 -19.23 -0.44
CA PRO A 132 -6.50 -18.63 0.18
C PRO A 132 -5.82 -17.63 -0.76
N PRO A 133 -5.08 -16.63 -0.22
CA PRO A 133 -4.22 -15.74 -0.99
C PRO A 133 -3.30 -16.48 -1.97
N LEU A 134 -3.19 -15.98 -3.20
CA LEU A 134 -2.31 -16.56 -4.23
C LEU A 134 -1.22 -15.57 -4.68
N LYS A 135 -0.03 -16.09 -4.97
CA LYS A 135 1.08 -15.39 -5.60
C LYS A 135 1.19 -15.85 -7.06
N ILE A 136 0.89 -14.98 -8.01
CA ILE A 136 0.68 -15.32 -9.43
C ILE A 136 1.63 -14.51 -10.29
N CYS A 137 2.27 -15.14 -11.27
CA CYS A 137 2.92 -14.44 -12.39
C CYS A 137 2.15 -14.68 -13.68
N ILE A 138 1.83 -13.63 -14.44
CA ILE A 138 1.27 -13.75 -15.79
C ILE A 138 2.30 -13.23 -16.81
N LEU A 139 2.79 -14.17 -17.62
CA LEU A 139 3.79 -13.97 -18.66
C LEU A 139 3.19 -14.16 -20.06
N GLY A 140 3.95 -13.80 -21.08
CA GLY A 140 3.59 -13.96 -22.49
C GLY A 140 4.12 -12.83 -23.36
N LYS A 141 4.01 -13.01 -24.67
CA LYS A 141 4.52 -12.08 -25.69
C LYS A 141 3.94 -10.65 -25.56
N PRO A 142 4.63 -9.60 -26.05
CA PRO A 142 4.00 -8.29 -26.22
C PRO A 142 2.65 -8.40 -26.95
N ALA A 143 1.65 -7.67 -26.48
CA ALA A 143 0.27 -7.73 -27.01
C ALA A 143 -0.42 -9.11 -26.95
N SER A 144 0.08 -10.05 -26.14
CA SER A 144 -0.56 -11.35 -25.90
C SER A 144 -1.85 -11.29 -25.08
N GLY A 145 -2.27 -10.12 -24.59
CA GLY A 145 -3.51 -9.95 -23.81
C GLY A 145 -3.35 -9.96 -22.28
N LYS A 146 -2.12 -9.97 -21.75
CA LYS A 146 -1.87 -9.95 -20.29
C LYS A 146 -2.59 -8.81 -19.56
N GLY A 147 -2.46 -7.57 -20.04
CA GLY A 147 -3.12 -6.40 -19.45
C GLY A 147 -4.65 -6.42 -19.53
N THR A 148 -5.26 -7.41 -20.18
CA THR A 148 -6.70 -7.68 -20.13
C THR A 148 -7.03 -8.79 -19.13
N ILE A 149 -6.27 -9.88 -19.13
CA ILE A 149 -6.52 -11.04 -18.27
C ILE A 149 -6.09 -10.78 -16.82
N ALA A 150 -4.95 -10.14 -16.59
CA ALA A 150 -4.41 -9.87 -15.26
C ALA A 150 -5.38 -9.08 -14.35
N PRO A 151 -6.02 -7.98 -14.79
CA PRO A 151 -7.03 -7.30 -13.98
C PRO A 151 -8.24 -8.18 -13.66
N MET A 152 -8.71 -9.00 -14.62
CA MET A 152 -9.85 -9.90 -14.38
C MET A 152 -9.50 -10.95 -13.32
N VAL A 153 -8.31 -11.54 -13.39
CA VAL A 153 -7.81 -12.51 -12.41
C VAL A 153 -7.61 -11.85 -11.05
N ALA A 154 -7.01 -10.66 -11.02
CA ALA A 154 -6.79 -9.92 -9.78
C ALA A 154 -8.10 -9.65 -9.03
N THR A 155 -9.13 -9.18 -9.73
CA THR A 155 -10.48 -9.02 -9.15
C THR A 155 -11.06 -10.36 -8.69
N ALA A 156 -10.96 -11.41 -9.51
CA ALA A 156 -11.57 -12.71 -9.21
C ALA A 156 -10.96 -13.42 -7.99
N PHE A 157 -9.66 -13.26 -7.78
CA PHE A 157 -8.90 -13.88 -6.68
C PHE A 157 -8.55 -12.92 -5.55
N ARG A 158 -8.94 -11.64 -5.66
CA ARG A 158 -8.69 -10.56 -4.70
C ARG A 158 -7.21 -10.25 -4.46
N VAL A 159 -6.33 -10.59 -5.40
CA VAL A 159 -4.88 -10.35 -5.29
C VAL A 159 -4.49 -8.95 -5.78
N ALA A 160 -3.41 -8.39 -5.24
CA ALA A 160 -2.87 -7.10 -5.69
C ALA A 160 -2.36 -7.18 -7.14
N ASN A 161 -2.92 -6.40 -8.06
CA ASN A 161 -2.49 -6.38 -9.47
C ASN A 161 -1.29 -5.45 -9.67
N ILE A 162 -0.12 -6.04 -9.90
CA ILE A 162 1.15 -5.34 -10.01
C ILE A 162 1.65 -5.45 -11.46
N GLY A 163 1.32 -4.43 -12.26
CA GLY A 163 1.83 -4.32 -13.63
C GLY A 163 3.16 -3.60 -13.68
N ALA A 164 4.26 -4.31 -13.95
CA ALA A 164 5.60 -3.74 -14.02
C ALA A 164 5.71 -2.54 -14.98
N GLY A 165 5.06 -2.66 -16.15
CA GLY A 165 5.00 -1.55 -17.11
C GLY A 165 4.14 -0.37 -16.64
N ASN A 166 3.12 -0.61 -15.81
CA ASN A 166 2.28 0.47 -15.26
C ASN A 166 3.01 1.24 -14.17
N LEU A 167 3.75 0.54 -13.30
CA LEU A 167 4.62 1.18 -12.29
C LEU A 167 5.65 2.08 -12.96
N LEU A 168 6.39 1.58 -13.95
CA LEU A 168 7.34 2.40 -14.72
C LEU A 168 6.67 3.60 -15.39
N ARG A 169 5.50 3.44 -16.00
CA ARG A 169 4.74 4.56 -16.60
C ARG A 169 4.22 5.55 -15.57
N ALA A 170 3.95 5.13 -14.33
CA ALA A 170 3.61 6.04 -13.25
C ALA A 170 4.81 6.91 -12.87
N GLU A 171 5.99 6.30 -12.68
CA GLU A 171 7.25 7.02 -12.43
C GLU A 171 7.60 8.02 -13.54
N VAL A 172 7.42 7.63 -14.81
CA VAL A 172 7.65 8.51 -15.96
C VAL A 172 6.72 9.73 -15.95
N ARG A 173 5.48 9.59 -15.44
CA ARG A 173 4.49 10.68 -15.34
C ARG A 173 4.80 11.64 -14.20
N THR A 174 5.21 11.12 -13.04
CA THR A 174 5.61 11.94 -11.88
C THR A 174 6.93 12.68 -12.11
N GLY A 175 7.71 12.28 -13.12
CA GLY A 175 8.97 12.92 -13.45
C GLY A 175 10.08 12.58 -12.44
N SER A 176 9.91 11.51 -11.67
CA SER A 176 10.86 11.06 -10.64
C SER A 176 12.25 10.76 -11.26
N ARG A 177 13.27 10.66 -10.41
CA ARG A 177 14.63 10.26 -10.85
C ARG A 177 14.60 8.96 -11.64
N LEU A 178 13.86 7.96 -11.13
CA LEU A 178 13.62 6.68 -11.78
C LEU A 178 12.82 6.86 -13.09
N GLY A 179 11.78 7.70 -13.08
CA GLY A 179 10.96 8.00 -14.24
C GLY A 179 11.74 8.58 -15.42
N ARG A 180 12.74 9.43 -15.17
CA ARG A 180 13.60 9.98 -16.23
C ARG A 180 14.48 8.92 -16.88
N VAL A 181 15.08 8.03 -16.09
CA VAL A 181 15.88 6.90 -16.58
C VAL A 181 14.99 5.92 -17.35
N ALA A 182 13.85 5.56 -16.77
CA ALA A 182 12.87 4.66 -17.39
C ALA A 182 12.37 5.21 -18.72
N ARG A 183 12.08 6.53 -18.83
CA ARG A 183 11.64 7.17 -20.08
C ARG A 183 12.64 6.94 -21.21
N ALA A 184 13.91 7.25 -21.00
CA ALA A 184 14.96 7.15 -22.02
C ALA A 184 15.19 5.71 -22.51
N VAL A 185 15.05 4.72 -21.62
CA VAL A 185 15.19 3.29 -21.96
C VAL A 185 13.94 2.78 -22.68
N MET A 186 12.75 3.15 -22.21
CA MET A 186 11.47 2.72 -22.78
C MET A 186 11.24 3.27 -24.20
N GLU A 187 11.65 4.51 -24.48
CA GLU A 187 11.59 5.12 -25.82
C GLU A 187 12.42 4.35 -26.85
N LYS A 188 13.51 3.71 -26.42
CA LYS A 188 14.37 2.85 -27.26
C LYS A 188 13.87 1.41 -27.37
N GLY A 189 12.79 1.07 -26.67
CA GLY A 189 12.26 -0.28 -26.59
C GLY A 189 13.12 -1.25 -25.76
N GLU A 190 14.05 -0.74 -24.96
CA GLU A 190 14.99 -1.51 -24.14
C GLU A 190 14.38 -1.91 -22.78
N LEU A 191 15.03 -2.84 -22.08
CA LEU A 191 14.64 -3.23 -20.73
C LEU A 191 15.33 -2.31 -19.70
N VAL A 192 14.56 -1.85 -18.73
CA VAL A 192 15.10 -1.15 -17.55
C VAL A 192 15.99 -2.13 -16.78
N PRO A 193 17.14 -1.69 -16.23
CA PRO A 193 18.03 -2.55 -15.46
C PRO A 193 17.33 -3.40 -14.39
N ASP A 194 17.80 -4.63 -14.23
CA ASP A 194 17.13 -5.68 -13.45
C ASP A 194 17.09 -5.38 -11.95
N ASP A 195 18.13 -4.73 -11.41
CA ASP A 195 18.23 -4.27 -10.03
C ASP A 195 17.17 -3.21 -9.70
N ILE A 196 17.00 -2.23 -10.57
CA ILE A 196 16.01 -1.17 -10.46
C ILE A 196 14.59 -1.77 -10.52
N MET A 197 14.36 -2.69 -11.46
CA MET A 197 13.07 -3.36 -11.60
C MET A 197 12.76 -4.28 -10.42
N GLY A 198 13.76 -5.00 -9.93
CA GLY A 198 13.65 -5.86 -8.76
C GLY A 198 13.23 -5.09 -7.52
N GLN A 199 13.89 -3.96 -7.25
CA GLN A 199 13.54 -3.08 -6.11
C GLN A 199 12.14 -2.48 -6.25
N LEU A 200 11.76 -2.00 -7.45
CA LEU A 200 10.44 -1.44 -7.70
C LEU A 200 9.32 -2.47 -7.44
N ILE A 201 9.55 -3.73 -7.86
CA ILE A 201 8.60 -4.82 -7.65
C ILE A 201 8.59 -5.26 -6.19
N ALA A 202 9.76 -5.40 -5.55
CA ALA A 202 9.86 -5.76 -4.14
C ALA A 202 9.12 -4.74 -3.24
N ASN A 203 9.36 -3.44 -3.45
CA ASN A 203 8.70 -2.36 -2.73
C ASN A 203 7.18 -2.34 -2.94
N ARG A 204 6.69 -2.79 -4.10
CA ARG A 204 5.26 -2.88 -4.35
C ARG A 204 4.65 -4.14 -3.75
N ILE A 205 5.36 -5.26 -3.76
CA ILE A 205 4.91 -6.51 -3.13
C ILE A 205 4.96 -6.39 -1.60
N SER A 206 5.87 -5.59 -1.03
CA SER A 206 5.94 -5.34 0.42
C SER A 206 4.78 -4.50 0.95
N GLN A 207 3.94 -3.92 0.07
CA GLN A 207 2.76 -3.19 0.50
C GLN A 207 1.72 -4.12 1.15
N PRO A 208 0.95 -3.63 2.14
CA PRO A 208 0.04 -4.47 2.94
C PRO A 208 -0.98 -5.26 2.09
N ASP A 209 -1.53 -4.66 1.05
CA ASP A 209 -2.51 -5.29 0.16
C ASP A 209 -1.98 -6.55 -0.53
N ALA A 210 -0.70 -6.50 -0.96
CA ALA A 210 -0.01 -7.59 -1.63
C ALA A 210 0.48 -8.68 -0.65
N GLN A 211 0.80 -8.31 0.58
CA GLN A 211 1.16 -9.26 1.65
C GLN A 211 -0.06 -10.03 2.15
N ALA A 212 -1.16 -9.34 2.44
CA ALA A 212 -2.37 -9.94 2.99
C ALA A 212 -3.12 -10.78 1.95
N ASN A 213 -3.34 -10.23 0.75
CA ASN A 213 -4.19 -10.87 -0.25
C ASN A 213 -3.43 -11.69 -1.28
N GLY A 214 -2.10 -11.68 -1.23
CA GLY A 214 -1.26 -12.18 -2.31
C GLY A 214 -1.19 -11.19 -3.47
N TRP A 215 -0.42 -11.54 -4.49
CA TRP A 215 -0.07 -10.61 -5.56
C TRP A 215 -0.12 -11.28 -6.93
N LEU A 216 -0.34 -10.46 -7.96
CA LEU A 216 -0.26 -10.85 -9.36
C LEU A 216 0.72 -9.94 -10.10
N LEU A 217 1.79 -10.52 -10.62
CA LEU A 217 2.76 -9.81 -11.47
C LEU A 217 2.36 -9.91 -12.95
N ASP A 218 2.02 -8.77 -13.56
CA ASP A 218 1.76 -8.66 -15.00
C ASP A 218 3.04 -8.23 -15.74
N GLY A 219 3.63 -9.18 -16.47
CA GLY A 219 4.76 -8.93 -17.37
C GLY A 219 6.11 -8.75 -16.67
N PHE A 220 6.27 -9.34 -15.49
CA PHE A 220 7.53 -9.55 -14.76
C PHE A 220 7.53 -10.98 -14.17
N PRO A 221 8.68 -11.69 -14.16
CA PRO A 221 9.98 -11.30 -14.70
C PRO A 221 10.05 -11.37 -16.24
N ARG A 222 11.08 -10.74 -16.83
CA ARG A 222 11.37 -10.71 -18.27
C ARG A 222 12.76 -11.24 -18.65
N SER A 223 13.61 -11.48 -17.67
CA SER A 223 14.93 -12.11 -17.80
C SER A 223 15.10 -13.20 -16.73
N GLU A 224 16.01 -14.14 -16.96
CA GLU A 224 16.39 -15.14 -15.97
C GLU A 224 16.95 -14.49 -14.69
N ALA A 225 17.71 -13.40 -14.84
CA ALA A 225 18.27 -12.66 -13.70
C ALA A 225 17.17 -12.05 -12.81
N GLN A 226 16.11 -11.50 -13.40
CA GLN A 226 14.94 -11.03 -12.63
C GLN A 226 14.22 -12.19 -11.91
N ALA A 227 14.10 -13.35 -12.54
CA ALA A 227 13.49 -14.52 -11.91
C ALA A 227 14.33 -15.03 -10.72
N LYS A 228 15.66 -15.09 -10.86
CA LYS A 228 16.57 -15.44 -9.76
C LYS A 228 16.51 -14.42 -8.63
N PHE A 229 16.50 -13.14 -8.96
CA PHE A 229 16.33 -12.06 -7.98
C PHE A 229 15.04 -12.26 -7.16
N MET A 230 13.92 -12.61 -7.79
CA MET A 230 12.69 -12.90 -7.05
C MET A 230 12.87 -14.04 -6.04
N ILE A 231 13.55 -15.12 -6.43
CA ILE A 231 13.78 -16.28 -5.56
C ILE A 231 14.68 -15.90 -4.38
N GLU A 232 15.78 -15.17 -4.63
CA GLU A 232 16.71 -14.71 -3.59
C GLU A 232 16.03 -13.83 -2.53
N TYR A 233 15.03 -13.04 -2.92
CA TYR A 233 14.25 -12.19 -2.03
C TYR A 233 13.01 -12.88 -1.43
N GLY A 234 12.84 -14.20 -1.60
CA GLY A 234 11.69 -14.95 -1.08
C GLY A 234 10.36 -14.64 -1.78
N LEU A 235 10.40 -14.04 -2.97
CA LEU A 235 9.25 -13.64 -3.78
C LEU A 235 8.84 -14.73 -4.76
N GLU A 236 8.78 -15.99 -4.30
CA GLU A 236 8.38 -17.11 -5.15
C GLU A 236 6.87 -17.09 -5.45
N PRO A 237 6.46 -17.20 -6.73
CA PRO A 237 5.07 -17.37 -7.08
C PRO A 237 4.57 -18.78 -6.73
N ASP A 238 3.31 -18.89 -6.33
CA ASP A 238 2.61 -20.17 -6.25
C ASP A 238 2.42 -20.77 -7.66
N VAL A 239 2.28 -19.90 -8.68
CA VAL A 239 2.01 -20.30 -10.05
C VAL A 239 2.44 -19.25 -11.09
N VAL A 240 2.92 -19.73 -12.24
CA VAL A 240 3.28 -18.96 -13.43
C VAL A 240 2.34 -19.35 -14.58
N ILE A 241 1.63 -18.37 -15.14
CA ILE A 241 0.75 -18.53 -16.29
C ILE A 241 1.38 -17.87 -17.50
N VAL A 242 1.53 -18.62 -18.59
CA VAL A 242 2.01 -18.09 -19.87
C VAL A 242 0.84 -18.00 -20.83
N LEU A 243 0.48 -16.78 -21.22
CA LEU A 243 -0.50 -16.54 -22.29
C LEU A 243 0.19 -16.69 -23.63
N ASP A 244 -0.08 -17.80 -24.31
CA ASP A 244 0.42 -18.04 -25.65
C ASP A 244 -0.53 -17.43 -26.69
N ARG A 245 0.06 -16.70 -27.63
CA ARG A 245 -0.66 -16.06 -28.72
C ARG A 245 0.23 -16.09 -29.97
N PRO A 246 -0.33 -16.39 -31.15
CA PRO A 246 0.41 -16.33 -32.41
C PRO A 246 1.02 -14.96 -32.67
N ASP A 247 2.22 -14.93 -33.25
CA ASP A 247 2.98 -13.70 -33.47
C ASP A 247 2.25 -12.75 -34.41
N GLU A 248 1.56 -13.26 -35.43
CA GLU A 248 0.78 -12.46 -36.37
C GLU A 248 -0.37 -11.74 -35.67
N LEU A 249 -1.03 -12.41 -34.72
CA LEU A 249 -2.10 -11.80 -33.93
C LEU A 249 -1.54 -10.79 -32.92
N CYS A 250 -0.38 -11.06 -32.30
CA CYS A 250 0.32 -10.07 -31.47
C CYS A 250 0.70 -8.81 -32.26
N GLN A 251 1.15 -8.97 -33.50
CA GLN A 251 1.48 -7.85 -34.39
C GLN A 251 0.25 -7.03 -34.74
N ALA A 252 -0.83 -7.68 -35.18
CA ALA A 252 -2.11 -7.01 -35.45
C ALA A 252 -2.61 -6.22 -34.24
N MET A 253 -2.59 -6.84 -33.06
CA MET A 253 -3.08 -6.26 -31.82
C MET A 253 -2.26 -5.07 -31.32
N LEU A 254 -0.93 -5.10 -31.51
CA LEU A 254 -0.07 -4.00 -31.06
C LEU A 254 -0.26 -2.75 -31.92
N LEU A 255 -0.35 -2.91 -33.24
CA LEU A 255 -0.44 -1.78 -34.17
C LEU A 255 -1.75 -1.00 -34.06
N GLY A 256 -2.82 -1.62 -33.56
CA GLY A 256 -4.09 -0.92 -33.31
C GLY A 256 -4.32 -0.55 -31.86
N ARG A 257 -3.33 -0.67 -30.97
CA ARG A 257 -3.55 -0.49 -29.53
C ARG A 257 -3.60 0.99 -29.11
N MET A 258 -4.72 1.36 -28.48
CA MET A 258 -4.94 2.69 -27.89
C MET A 258 -5.14 2.55 -26.38
N THR A 259 -4.80 3.59 -25.62
CA THR A 259 -5.00 3.65 -24.17
C THR A 259 -5.82 4.89 -23.80
N ASP A 260 -6.83 4.73 -22.97
CA ASP A 260 -7.54 5.85 -22.35
C ASP A 260 -6.66 6.46 -21.26
N THR A 261 -6.33 7.74 -21.39
CA THR A 261 -5.47 8.47 -20.44
C THR A 261 -6.09 8.66 -19.06
N ALA A 262 -7.42 8.67 -18.95
CA ALA A 262 -8.12 8.86 -17.68
C ALA A 262 -8.24 7.55 -16.89
N THR A 263 -8.47 6.43 -17.59
CA THR A 263 -8.79 5.14 -16.94
C THR A 263 -7.71 4.07 -17.09
N GLY A 264 -6.74 4.27 -17.99
CA GLY A 264 -5.75 3.26 -18.36
C GLY A 264 -6.30 2.10 -19.20
N ALA A 265 -7.59 2.12 -19.55
CA ALA A 265 -8.23 1.06 -20.33
C ALA A 265 -7.65 0.96 -21.75
N ILE A 266 -7.54 -0.27 -22.25
CA ILE A 266 -6.98 -0.57 -23.59
C ILE A 266 -8.13 -0.75 -24.59
N TYR A 267 -8.00 -0.10 -25.75
CA TYR A 267 -8.94 -0.19 -26.88
C TYR A 267 -8.21 -0.55 -28.18
N HIS A 268 -8.97 -1.00 -29.18
CA HIS A 268 -8.47 -1.35 -30.51
C HIS A 268 -9.53 -1.11 -31.59
N PRO A 269 -9.24 -0.43 -32.72
CA PRO A 269 -10.26 -0.06 -33.72
C PRO A 269 -11.10 -1.23 -34.25
N VAL A 270 -10.46 -2.38 -34.49
CA VAL A 270 -11.13 -3.59 -34.99
C VAL A 270 -11.63 -4.51 -33.87
N PHE A 271 -10.74 -4.97 -32.99
CA PHE A 271 -11.08 -6.02 -32.03
C PHE A 271 -11.81 -5.53 -30.77
N SER A 272 -11.65 -4.26 -30.39
CA SER A 272 -12.24 -3.66 -29.16
C SER A 272 -12.50 -2.16 -29.38
N PRO A 273 -13.42 -1.80 -30.30
CA PRO A 273 -13.64 -0.41 -30.68
C PRO A 273 -14.02 0.44 -29.45
N PRO A 274 -13.48 1.66 -29.33
CA PRO A 274 -13.80 2.53 -28.21
C PRO A 274 -15.25 3.04 -28.30
N PRO A 275 -15.90 3.30 -27.16
CA PRO A 275 -17.15 4.04 -27.14
C PRO A 275 -16.91 5.53 -27.43
N SER A 276 -17.92 6.22 -27.98
CA SER A 276 -17.78 7.59 -28.50
C SER A 276 -17.38 8.63 -27.44
N ASP A 277 -17.68 8.38 -26.17
CA ASP A 277 -17.37 9.26 -25.04
C ASP A 277 -15.89 9.22 -24.62
N VAL A 278 -15.11 8.24 -25.05
CA VAL A 278 -13.67 8.16 -24.72
C VAL A 278 -12.74 8.48 -25.89
N GLU A 279 -13.24 8.51 -27.12
CA GLU A 279 -12.42 8.69 -28.33
C GLU A 279 -11.50 9.92 -28.28
N HIS A 280 -11.99 11.04 -27.74
CA HIS A 280 -11.26 12.31 -27.68
C HIS A 280 -10.03 12.31 -26.76
N ARG A 281 -9.90 11.32 -25.87
CA ARG A 281 -8.81 11.21 -24.88
C ARG A 281 -7.97 9.94 -25.01
N LEU A 282 -8.18 9.19 -26.10
CA LEU A 282 -7.36 8.03 -26.43
C LEU A 282 -6.00 8.48 -26.95
N VAL A 283 -4.96 7.83 -26.46
CA VAL A 283 -3.60 8.03 -26.93
C VAL A 283 -3.00 6.72 -27.43
N TRP A 284 -2.19 6.82 -28.47
CA TRP A 284 -1.32 5.75 -28.92
C TRP A 284 -0.11 5.67 -28.00
N ARG A 285 0.34 4.47 -27.66
CA ARG A 285 1.54 4.33 -26.82
C ARG A 285 2.78 4.67 -27.62
N LEU A 286 3.72 5.38 -26.98
CA LEU A 286 4.95 5.85 -27.62
C LEU A 286 5.85 4.71 -28.13
N ASP A 287 5.79 3.54 -27.47
CA ASP A 287 6.61 2.36 -27.75
C ASP A 287 5.93 1.32 -28.65
N ASP A 288 4.72 1.61 -29.16
CA ASP A 288 3.95 0.70 -30.03
C ASP A 288 4.27 0.92 -31.52
N HIS A 289 5.47 0.55 -31.94
CA HIS A 289 5.88 0.57 -33.36
C HIS A 289 6.58 -0.72 -33.80
N GLN A 290 6.52 -1.03 -35.12
CA GLN A 290 6.94 -2.30 -35.73
C GLN A 290 8.35 -2.78 -35.30
N PRO A 291 9.43 -1.98 -35.44
CA PRO A 291 10.78 -2.40 -35.03
C PRO A 291 10.89 -2.80 -33.54
N THR A 292 10.24 -2.06 -32.64
CA THR A 292 10.25 -2.33 -31.20
C THR A 292 9.47 -3.60 -30.87
N LEU A 293 8.38 -3.87 -31.59
CA LEU A 293 7.63 -5.11 -31.43
C LEU A 293 8.46 -6.34 -31.81
N ILE A 294 9.08 -6.34 -32.99
CA ILE A 294 9.87 -7.48 -33.47
C ILE A 294 11.00 -7.78 -32.47
N ARG A 295 11.71 -6.74 -32.00
CA ARG A 295 12.74 -6.88 -30.97
C ARG A 295 12.18 -7.53 -29.70
N ARG A 296 11.07 -7.01 -29.16
CA ARG A 296 10.46 -7.54 -27.94
C ARG A 296 9.88 -8.95 -28.08
N LEU A 297 9.41 -9.34 -29.26
CA LEU A 297 9.00 -10.72 -29.57
C LEU A 297 10.20 -11.66 -29.51
N LEU A 298 11.32 -11.28 -30.15
CA LEU A 298 12.56 -12.04 -30.12
C LEU A 298 13.14 -12.14 -28.71
N ASP A 299 13.15 -11.05 -27.96
CA ASP A 299 13.65 -11.03 -26.57
C ASP A 299 12.83 -11.98 -25.70
N HIS A 300 11.49 -11.95 -25.81
CA HIS A 300 10.62 -12.88 -25.10
C HIS A 300 10.87 -14.34 -25.50
N GLN A 301 11.01 -14.61 -26.80
CA GLN A 301 11.27 -15.96 -27.29
C GLN A 301 12.62 -16.52 -26.80
N ARG A 302 13.62 -15.65 -26.60
CA ARG A 302 14.93 -16.04 -26.05
C ARG A 302 14.93 -16.24 -24.55
N SER A 303 14.08 -15.53 -23.80
CA SER A 303 14.14 -15.51 -22.33
C SER A 303 13.09 -16.37 -21.64
N ILE A 304 11.97 -16.71 -22.29
CA ILE A 304 10.86 -17.38 -21.60
C ILE A 304 11.27 -18.73 -21.02
N ASP A 305 12.00 -19.55 -21.77
CA ASP A 305 12.40 -20.88 -21.32
C ASP A 305 13.33 -20.82 -20.10
N SER A 306 14.27 -19.86 -20.07
CA SER A 306 15.19 -19.69 -18.93
C SER A 306 14.49 -19.10 -17.70
N ILE A 307 13.49 -18.23 -17.89
CA ILE A 307 12.63 -17.75 -16.80
C ILE A 307 11.84 -18.90 -16.17
N LEU A 308 11.20 -19.73 -17.00
CA LEU A 308 10.43 -20.87 -16.52
C LEU A 308 11.34 -21.88 -15.82
N ALA A 309 12.52 -22.16 -16.38
CA ALA A 309 13.52 -23.01 -15.76
C ALA A 309 14.02 -22.47 -14.41
N ALA A 310 14.11 -21.15 -14.23
CA ALA A 310 14.51 -20.56 -12.95
C ALA A 310 13.50 -20.84 -11.82
N PHE A 311 12.20 -20.90 -12.13
CA PHE A 311 11.16 -21.28 -11.17
C PHE A 311 11.02 -22.80 -10.97
N ASP A 312 11.66 -23.60 -11.83
CA ASP A 312 11.69 -25.07 -11.78
C ASP A 312 12.95 -25.57 -11.03
N HIS A 313 12.96 -25.47 -9.69
CA HIS A 313 14.10 -25.94 -8.87
C HIS A 313 14.05 -27.48 -8.60
N PRO A 314 15.20 -28.20 -8.58
CA PRO A 314 15.30 -29.67 -8.47
C PRO A 314 14.68 -30.37 -7.24
N LEU A 315 14.17 -29.65 -6.24
CA LEU A 315 13.37 -30.24 -5.14
C LEU A 315 11.93 -30.58 -5.55
N CYS A 316 11.49 -30.19 -6.75
CA CYS A 316 10.16 -30.50 -7.32
C CYS A 316 10.23 -31.53 -8.46
N SER A 317 11.08 -32.55 -8.36
CA SER A 317 11.20 -33.59 -9.39
C SER A 317 10.18 -34.72 -9.21
N VAL A 318 9.07 -34.66 -9.93
CA VAL A 318 8.43 -35.87 -10.49
C VAL A 318 8.27 -35.68 -11.99
N LYS A 319 9.02 -36.48 -12.74
CA LYS A 319 9.03 -36.51 -14.19
C LYS A 319 7.68 -37.01 -14.72
N ASN A 320 6.89 -36.12 -15.30
CA ASN A 320 6.05 -36.44 -16.45
C ASN A 320 5.88 -35.18 -17.33
N GLN A 321 6.12 -35.35 -18.62
CA GLN A 321 6.54 -34.33 -19.58
C GLN A 321 5.49 -33.29 -20.03
N ASP A 322 4.41 -33.05 -19.28
CA ASP A 322 3.41 -32.01 -19.60
C ASP A 322 3.03 -31.11 -18.43
N TYR A 323 3.60 -31.33 -17.24
CA TYR A 323 3.24 -30.62 -16.02
C TYR A 323 4.46 -30.44 -15.12
N CYS A 324 5.02 -29.24 -15.08
CA CYS A 324 5.68 -28.79 -13.86
C CYS A 324 4.63 -28.11 -12.97
N ALA A 325 4.50 -28.54 -11.72
CA ALA A 325 3.37 -28.23 -10.85
C ALA A 325 3.09 -26.73 -10.60
N ARG A 326 4.00 -25.83 -11.04
CA ARG A 326 3.89 -24.37 -10.90
C ARG A 326 3.64 -23.61 -12.21
N THR A 327 3.72 -24.23 -13.40
CA THR A 327 3.62 -23.49 -14.68
C THR A 327 2.48 -23.98 -15.58
N LYS A 328 1.70 -23.07 -16.17
CA LYS A 328 0.63 -23.39 -17.14
C LYS A 328 0.67 -22.47 -18.36
N ILE A 329 0.78 -23.08 -19.54
CA ILE A 329 0.62 -22.38 -20.82
C ILE A 329 -0.87 -22.43 -21.23
N ILE A 330 -1.43 -21.27 -21.58
CA ILE A 330 -2.83 -21.12 -21.94
C ILE A 330 -2.93 -20.42 -23.30
N ASP A 331 -3.63 -21.07 -24.23
CA ASP A 331 -3.97 -20.49 -25.52
C ASP A 331 -4.86 -19.26 -25.35
N ASN A 332 -4.42 -18.13 -25.92
CA ASN A 332 -5.12 -16.85 -25.94
C ASN A 332 -5.37 -16.31 -27.37
N ALA A 333 -5.48 -17.20 -28.36
CA ALA A 333 -5.97 -16.91 -29.71
C ALA A 333 -7.52 -16.97 -29.83
N ARG A 334 -8.22 -16.69 -28.72
CA ARG A 334 -9.69 -16.81 -28.53
C ARG A 334 -10.19 -15.71 -27.60
N SER A 335 -11.51 -15.62 -27.39
CA SER A 335 -12.10 -14.57 -26.54
C SER A 335 -11.51 -14.57 -25.12
N GLU A 336 -11.33 -13.39 -24.54
CA GLU A 336 -10.76 -13.22 -23.21
C GLU A 336 -11.64 -13.80 -22.11
N ILE A 337 -12.95 -13.92 -22.33
CA ILE A 337 -13.86 -14.59 -21.39
C ILE A 337 -13.56 -16.10 -21.34
N SER A 338 -13.32 -16.73 -22.49
CA SER A 338 -12.93 -18.15 -22.54
C SER A 338 -11.54 -18.36 -21.93
N THR A 339 -10.59 -17.48 -22.25
CA THR A 339 -9.25 -17.54 -21.63
C THR A 339 -9.33 -17.34 -20.12
N PHE A 340 -10.15 -16.40 -19.65
CA PHE A 340 -10.36 -16.17 -18.21
C PHE A 340 -11.02 -17.37 -17.52
N ASP A 341 -11.98 -18.04 -18.15
CA ASP A 341 -12.62 -19.24 -17.59
C ASP A 341 -11.58 -20.36 -17.40
N ASP A 342 -10.67 -20.57 -18.34
CA ASP A 342 -9.59 -21.56 -18.22
C ASP A 342 -8.57 -21.16 -17.13
N VAL A 343 -8.13 -19.89 -17.13
CA VAL A 343 -7.20 -19.37 -16.12
C VAL A 343 -7.79 -19.50 -14.71
N SER A 344 -9.01 -19.04 -14.51
CA SER A 344 -9.67 -19.04 -13.21
C SER A 344 -10.00 -20.45 -12.72
N SER A 345 -10.36 -21.37 -13.62
CA SER A 345 -10.56 -22.78 -13.27
C SER A 345 -9.26 -23.43 -12.78
N PHE A 346 -8.14 -23.17 -13.46
CA PHE A 346 -6.83 -23.68 -13.07
C PHE A 346 -6.36 -23.07 -11.74
N LEU A 347 -6.43 -21.75 -11.59
CA LEU A 347 -6.04 -21.06 -10.34
C LEU A 347 -6.90 -21.50 -9.15
N LYS A 348 -8.18 -21.78 -9.37
CA LYS A 348 -9.05 -22.37 -8.35
C LYS A 348 -8.49 -23.71 -7.87
N GLU A 349 -8.06 -24.58 -8.78
CA GLU A 349 -7.45 -25.86 -8.41
C GLU A 349 -6.18 -25.65 -7.55
N VAL A 350 -5.30 -24.74 -7.97
CA VAL A 350 -4.07 -24.38 -7.22
C VAL A 350 -4.41 -23.87 -5.82
N ALA A 351 -5.41 -22.99 -5.68
CA ALA A 351 -5.85 -22.46 -4.39
C ALA A 351 -6.36 -23.57 -3.45
N HIS A 352 -7.11 -24.55 -3.96
CA HIS A 352 -7.58 -25.68 -3.16
C HIS A 352 -6.42 -26.58 -2.72
N GLN A 353 -5.43 -26.81 -3.58
CA GLN A 353 -4.23 -27.57 -3.22
C GLN A 353 -3.41 -26.86 -2.14
N LYS A 354 -3.26 -25.53 -2.24
CA LYS A 354 -2.60 -24.70 -1.22
C LYS A 354 -3.32 -24.77 0.13
N ALA A 355 -4.65 -24.64 0.14
CA ALA A 355 -5.45 -24.75 1.36
C ALA A 355 -5.26 -26.10 2.07
N LYS A 356 -5.32 -27.21 1.32
CA LYS A 356 -5.10 -28.57 1.87
C LYS A 356 -3.71 -28.73 2.49
N ARG A 357 -2.67 -28.17 1.85
CA ARG A 357 -1.29 -28.22 2.37
C ARG A 357 -1.17 -27.46 3.70
N LEU A 358 -1.75 -26.26 3.79
CA LEU A 358 -1.74 -25.46 5.01
C LEU A 358 -2.51 -26.16 6.14
N GLU A 359 -3.66 -26.77 5.84
CA GLU A 359 -4.44 -27.53 6.82
C GLU A 359 -3.66 -28.74 7.36
N GLN A 360 -2.96 -29.48 6.50
CA GLN A 360 -2.11 -30.60 6.92
C GLN A 360 -0.93 -30.15 7.80
N GLN A 361 -0.28 -29.04 7.44
CA GLN A 361 0.80 -28.45 8.24
C GLN A 361 0.30 -28.02 9.62
N ALA A 362 -0.88 -27.40 9.70
CA ALA A 362 -1.51 -27.02 10.95
C ALA A 362 -1.86 -28.24 11.81
N LYS A 363 -2.45 -29.30 11.23
CA LYS A 363 -2.74 -30.56 11.95
C LYS A 363 -1.48 -31.23 12.51
N GLN A 364 -0.41 -31.27 11.74
CA GLN A 364 0.87 -31.84 12.20
C GLN A 364 1.54 -31.00 13.30
N ALA A 365 1.34 -29.68 13.30
CA ALA A 365 1.79 -28.81 14.39
C ALA A 365 0.97 -29.08 15.67
N LEU A 366 -0.36 -29.14 15.55
CA LEU A 366 -1.30 -29.42 16.65
C LEU A 366 -1.10 -30.82 17.28
N GLU A 367 -0.81 -31.85 16.49
CA GLU A 367 -0.57 -33.22 16.98
C GLU A 367 0.75 -33.37 17.77
N LYS A 368 1.71 -32.45 17.59
CA LYS A 368 2.98 -32.46 18.33
C LYS A 368 2.89 -31.81 19.71
N GLU A 369 1.85 -31.03 19.99
CA GLU A 369 1.72 -30.22 21.22
C GLU A 369 0.70 -30.75 22.24
N TRP A 370 -0.06 -31.82 21.96
CA TRP A 370 -1.21 -32.20 22.81
C TRP A 370 -0.98 -33.46 23.68
N VAL A 371 -1.11 -33.31 25.00
CA VAL A 371 -1.31 -34.39 26.00
C VAL A 371 -2.66 -34.15 26.71
N PRO A 372 -3.53 -35.16 26.91
CA PRO A 372 -4.91 -34.91 27.36
C PRO A 372 -5.03 -34.75 28.88
N LEU A 373 -5.79 -33.75 29.34
CA LEU A 373 -6.24 -33.60 30.74
C LEU A 373 -7.78 -33.70 30.84
N ASP A 374 -8.25 -34.21 31.98
CA ASP A 374 -9.61 -34.67 32.29
C ASP A 374 -10.62 -33.52 32.49
N ALA A 375 -11.90 -33.80 32.24
CA ALA A 375 -13.03 -32.88 32.14
C ALA A 375 -13.36 -32.06 33.41
N ARG A 376 -12.72 -32.35 34.56
CA ARG A 376 -12.81 -31.49 35.75
C ARG A 376 -11.89 -30.27 35.66
N ASP A 377 -10.84 -30.33 34.85
CA ASP A 377 -9.96 -29.19 34.59
C ASP A 377 -10.56 -28.21 33.57
N TYR A 378 -11.54 -28.62 32.75
CA TYR A 378 -12.21 -27.74 31.78
C TYR A 378 -12.90 -26.52 32.43
N ALA A 379 -13.44 -26.69 33.64
CA ALA A 379 -14.06 -25.59 34.38
C ALA A 379 -13.03 -24.64 35.01
N ARG A 380 -11.82 -25.15 35.30
CA ARG A 380 -10.70 -24.37 35.82
C ARG A 380 -9.91 -23.69 34.68
N GLU A 381 -9.90 -24.29 33.49
CA GLU A 381 -9.32 -23.72 32.27
C GLU A 381 -10.06 -22.49 31.79
N LYS A 382 -11.36 -22.32 32.04
CA LYS A 382 -12.01 -21.05 31.72
C LYS A 382 -11.46 -19.87 32.54
N THR A 383 -10.92 -20.15 33.73
CA THR A 383 -10.25 -19.18 34.60
C THR A 383 -8.73 -19.09 34.34
N GLU A 384 -8.13 -20.11 33.71
CA GLU A 384 -6.71 -20.14 33.35
C GLU A 384 -6.43 -19.74 31.88
N VAL A 385 -7.41 -19.79 30.97
CA VAL A 385 -7.30 -19.21 29.61
C VAL A 385 -7.15 -17.69 29.68
N ALA A 386 -7.78 -17.05 30.67
CA ALA A 386 -7.51 -15.65 31.03
C ALA A 386 -6.07 -15.42 31.56
N LYS A 387 -5.36 -16.48 31.97
CA LYS A 387 -3.97 -16.42 32.46
C LYS A 387 -2.94 -16.98 31.46
N ARG A 388 -3.37 -17.55 30.33
CA ARG A 388 -2.51 -18.27 29.36
C ARG A 388 -2.21 -17.47 28.09
N ILE A 389 -2.40 -16.14 28.11
CA ILE A 389 -1.75 -15.27 27.13
C ILE A 389 -0.26 -15.26 27.49
N GLU A 390 0.51 -16.24 27.01
CA GLU A 390 1.95 -16.06 26.86
C GLU A 390 2.16 -15.01 25.76
N TRP A 391 2.07 -13.72 26.12
CA TRP A 391 3.28 -13.01 26.49
C TRP A 391 4.48 -13.27 25.58
N GLN A 392 4.36 -13.32 24.24
CA GLN A 392 5.54 -13.32 23.38
C GLN A 392 6.40 -12.13 23.82
N ARG A 393 7.63 -12.46 24.24
CA ARG A 393 8.61 -11.48 24.71
C ARG A 393 8.68 -10.37 23.67
N PHE A 394 8.42 -9.14 24.10
CA PHE A 394 8.81 -7.96 23.37
C PHE A 394 10.32 -8.08 23.15
N ASP A 395 10.73 -8.25 21.89
CA ASP A 395 12.13 -8.25 21.52
C ASP A 395 12.49 -6.79 21.20
N PRO A 396 13.30 -6.12 22.04
CA PRO A 396 13.74 -4.76 21.76
C PRO A 396 14.48 -4.65 20.41
N LEU A 397 15.07 -5.76 19.92
CA LEU A 397 15.75 -5.83 18.63
C LEU A 397 14.80 -5.79 17.42
N LEU A 398 13.48 -5.96 17.62
CA LEU A 398 12.49 -5.88 16.52
C LEU A 398 12.21 -4.43 16.10
N LEU A 399 12.56 -3.44 16.94
CA LEU A 399 12.63 -2.02 16.55
C LEU A 399 13.85 -1.74 15.65
N ASP A 400 15.00 -2.35 15.94
CA ASP A 400 16.22 -2.23 15.13
C ASP A 400 16.12 -2.98 13.78
N ALA A 401 15.49 -4.16 13.76
CA ALA A 401 15.44 -5.02 12.58
C ALA A 401 14.54 -4.48 11.44
N ALA A 402 13.67 -3.52 11.73
CA ALA A 402 12.77 -2.92 10.74
C ALA A 402 13.42 -1.80 9.91
N GLY A 403 14.64 -1.36 10.22
CA GLY A 403 15.25 -0.20 9.55
C GLY A 403 14.37 1.06 9.66
N ALA A 404 13.55 1.15 10.71
CA ALA A 404 12.60 2.23 10.93
C ALA A 404 13.30 3.40 11.64
N GLY A 405 14.28 3.99 10.97
CA GLY A 405 14.76 5.33 11.34
C GLY A 405 13.64 6.34 11.11
N GLY A 406 13.29 7.10 12.15
CA GLY A 406 12.55 8.36 11.99
C GLY A 406 11.14 8.43 12.59
N GLU A 407 11.11 8.63 13.91
CA GLU A 407 10.29 9.56 14.70
C GLU A 407 8.75 9.61 14.51
N ASP A 408 8.06 9.08 15.51
CA ASP A 408 7.43 9.91 16.56
C ASP A 408 7.53 9.09 17.85
N VAL A 409 8.73 9.03 18.43
CA VAL A 409 9.04 8.47 19.76
C VAL A 409 9.20 9.63 20.77
N GLU A 410 8.83 10.85 20.35
CA GLU A 410 9.26 12.12 20.94
C GLU A 410 8.64 12.42 22.31
N ALA A 411 7.60 11.69 22.72
CA ALA A 411 7.11 11.74 24.10
C ALA A 411 8.13 11.17 25.12
N LEU A 412 9.22 10.54 24.66
CA LEU A 412 10.22 9.89 25.49
C LEU A 412 11.61 10.57 25.44
N CYS A 413 11.80 11.62 24.63
CA CYS A 413 13.11 12.22 24.39
C CYS A 413 13.28 13.54 25.16
N GLY A 414 14.41 13.69 25.86
CA GLY A 414 14.73 14.92 26.61
C GLY A 414 15.13 16.09 25.70
N LEU A 415 15.05 17.31 26.24
CA LEU A 415 15.57 18.51 25.59
C LEU A 415 17.10 18.39 25.42
N GLY A 416 17.59 18.41 24.17
CA GLY A 416 19.03 18.44 23.85
C GLY A 416 19.71 17.08 23.60
N GLU A 417 18.97 15.98 23.57
CA GLU A 417 19.48 14.65 23.20
C GLU A 417 19.56 14.49 21.66
N ASP A 418 20.52 13.70 21.16
CA ASP A 418 20.65 13.34 19.73
C ASP A 418 19.70 12.19 19.35
N ASP A 419 19.61 11.86 18.05
CA ASP A 419 18.66 10.87 17.54
C ASP A 419 18.99 9.45 18.02
N GLU A 420 20.27 9.12 18.22
CA GLU A 420 20.73 7.84 18.78
C GLU A 420 20.42 7.72 20.29
N ALA A 421 20.41 8.82 21.06
CA ALA A 421 19.92 8.82 22.44
C ALA A 421 18.37 8.87 22.54
N CYS A 422 17.68 9.25 21.46
CA CYS A 422 16.21 9.25 21.34
C CYS A 422 15.66 7.87 21.01
N GLU A 423 16.44 7.07 20.26
CA GLU A 423 16.15 5.68 19.94
C GLU A 423 16.06 4.90 21.26
N ILE A 424 14.85 4.94 21.81
CA ILE A 424 14.35 4.02 22.79
C ILE A 424 14.96 4.25 24.20
N ARG A 425 14.35 5.19 24.94
CA ARG A 425 14.23 5.03 26.41
C ARG A 425 13.27 3.88 26.79
N LEU A 426 13.31 2.73 26.10
CA LEU A 426 12.90 1.47 26.73
C LEU A 426 13.99 0.98 27.69
N ASP A 427 15.19 1.54 27.61
CA ASP A 427 16.34 1.11 28.43
C ASP A 427 16.34 1.78 29.83
N MET A 428 15.53 2.83 30.03
CA MET A 428 15.25 3.40 31.36
C MET A 428 14.08 2.68 32.06
N LEU A 429 14.13 1.34 32.02
CA LEU A 429 13.35 0.38 32.84
C LEU A 429 13.55 0.53 34.37
N ASP A 430 14.05 1.67 34.84
CA ASP A 430 14.13 2.00 36.27
C ASP A 430 13.04 2.96 36.75
N ILE A 431 12.26 3.58 35.85
CA ILE A 431 10.94 4.08 36.21
C ILE A 431 9.97 2.98 35.82
N ARG A 432 9.67 2.06 36.75
CA ARG A 432 8.46 1.26 36.62
C ARG A 432 7.29 2.24 36.76
N PRO A 433 6.52 2.56 35.71
CA PRO A 433 5.22 3.15 35.95
C PRO A 433 4.49 2.18 36.88
N THR A 434 4.01 2.67 38.01
CA THR A 434 3.27 1.86 38.98
C THR A 434 1.81 2.29 39.06
N SER A 435 1.43 3.34 38.33
CA SER A 435 0.14 3.99 38.42
C SER A 435 -0.42 4.40 37.06
N LEU A 436 -1.74 4.62 37.00
CA LEU A 436 -2.39 5.23 35.84
C LEU A 436 -2.03 6.72 35.71
N LEU A 437 -1.59 7.36 36.80
CA LEU A 437 -1.16 8.75 36.79
C LEU A 437 0.09 8.94 35.93
N ASP A 438 1.05 8.01 35.99
CA ASP A 438 2.26 8.02 35.16
C ASP A 438 1.93 8.08 33.66
N ALA A 439 0.88 7.35 33.24
CA ALA A 439 0.42 7.33 31.86
C ALA A 439 -0.07 8.70 31.37
N VAL A 440 -0.66 9.50 32.27
CA VAL A 440 -1.21 10.83 31.95
C VAL A 440 -0.18 11.94 32.15
N GLN A 441 0.67 11.86 33.18
CA GLN A 441 1.73 12.83 33.46
C GLN A 441 2.75 12.92 32.32
N ARG A 442 3.22 11.77 31.80
CA ARG A 442 4.20 11.75 30.69
C ARG A 442 3.75 12.49 29.42
N CYS A 443 2.44 12.69 29.25
CA CYS A 443 1.88 13.40 28.10
C CYS A 443 1.58 14.88 28.39
N ASN A 444 1.95 15.37 29.57
CA ASN A 444 1.63 16.73 30.05
C ASN A 444 2.85 17.51 30.57
N GLU A 445 4.07 17.04 30.30
CA GLU A 445 5.31 17.68 30.75
C GLU A 445 5.78 18.79 29.78
N PHE A 446 5.72 20.04 30.21
CA PHE A 446 6.30 21.20 29.51
C PHE A 446 6.54 22.40 30.45
N ASP A 447 7.48 23.29 30.11
CA ASP A 447 7.65 24.58 30.77
C ASP A 447 7.10 25.70 29.87
N PRO A 448 5.99 26.36 30.23
CA PRO A 448 5.40 27.44 29.43
C PRO A 448 6.37 28.60 29.15
N SER A 449 7.38 28.82 30.01
CA SER A 449 8.33 29.92 29.88
C SER A 449 9.33 29.75 28.72
N GLU A 450 9.40 28.56 28.12
CA GLU A 450 10.29 28.26 26.98
C GLU A 450 9.68 28.60 25.61
N TYR A 451 8.42 29.06 25.59
CA TYR A 451 7.66 29.26 24.37
C TYR A 451 7.12 30.68 24.21
N ALA A 452 7.29 31.23 23.01
CA ALA A 452 6.67 32.46 22.55
C ALA A 452 5.26 32.17 21.98
N PRO A 453 4.29 33.07 22.15
CA PRO A 453 2.94 32.88 21.62
C PRO A 453 2.93 33.09 20.10
N VAL A 454 2.12 32.30 19.42
CA VAL A 454 1.90 32.38 17.97
C VAL A 454 0.49 32.88 17.71
N PHE A 455 0.37 33.89 16.87
CA PHE A 455 -0.86 34.57 16.51
C PHE A 455 -1.17 34.48 15.03
N VAL A 456 -2.45 34.47 14.70
CA VAL A 456 -2.97 34.84 13.38
C VAL A 456 -3.90 36.01 13.62
N GLU A 457 -3.64 37.16 12.99
CA GLU A 457 -4.26 38.43 13.35
C GLU A 457 -4.06 38.76 14.85
N ASN A 458 -5.14 38.86 15.61
CA ASN A 458 -5.16 39.11 17.04
C ASN A 458 -5.55 37.87 17.87
N GLN A 459 -5.64 36.70 17.23
CA GLN A 459 -6.06 35.44 17.84
C GLN A 459 -4.83 34.56 18.09
N GLN A 460 -4.64 34.13 19.34
CA GLN A 460 -3.57 33.20 19.65
C GLN A 460 -3.93 31.80 19.15
N VAL A 461 -3.03 31.16 18.41
CA VAL A 461 -3.22 29.83 17.81
C VAL A 461 -2.24 28.78 18.31
N GLY A 462 -1.12 29.19 18.93
CA GLY A 462 -0.08 28.24 19.33
C GLY A 462 1.05 28.86 20.15
N PHE A 463 2.15 28.11 20.23
CA PHE A 463 3.33 28.38 21.04
C PHE A 463 4.60 27.87 20.33
N ALA A 464 5.54 28.75 20.02
CA ALA A 464 6.77 28.43 19.32
C ALA A 464 7.98 28.50 20.25
N SER A 465 8.94 27.59 20.10
CA SER A 465 10.17 27.61 20.89
C SER A 465 11.06 28.80 20.50
N GLU A 466 11.93 29.23 21.42
CA GLU A 466 12.94 30.27 21.11
C GLU A 466 13.93 29.83 20.00
N ASP A 467 14.09 28.53 19.76
CA ASP A 467 14.86 28.04 18.60
C ASP A 467 14.16 28.35 17.28
N LEU A 468 12.87 28.08 17.19
CA LEU A 468 12.07 28.43 16.01
C LEU A 468 12.02 29.95 15.82
N VAL A 469 11.85 30.73 16.89
CA VAL A 469 11.89 32.20 16.83
C VAL A 469 13.21 32.68 16.20
N ARG A 470 14.36 32.11 16.60
CA ARG A 470 15.66 32.48 16.02
C ARG A 470 15.75 32.16 14.53
N LYS A 471 15.27 30.99 14.11
CA LYS A 471 15.22 30.59 12.69
C LYS A 471 14.34 31.53 11.88
N LEU A 472 13.13 31.82 12.37
CA LEU A 472 12.16 32.67 11.68
C LEU A 472 12.63 34.12 11.48
N ARG A 473 13.62 34.63 12.23
CA ARG A 473 14.22 35.96 11.98
C ARG A 473 14.90 36.10 10.62
N GLY A 474 15.26 34.97 9.97
CA GLY A 474 15.82 34.95 8.62
C GLY A 474 14.78 35.13 7.51
N PHE A 475 13.49 35.09 7.85
CA PHE A 475 12.38 35.06 6.91
C PHE A 475 11.65 36.41 6.95
N THR A 476 11.34 36.97 5.78
CA THR A 476 10.70 38.30 5.66
C THR A 476 9.30 38.24 5.07
N THR A 477 8.78 37.04 4.81
CA THR A 477 7.46 36.84 4.20
C THR A 477 6.73 35.71 4.93
N GLY A 478 5.47 35.95 5.29
CA GLY A 478 4.62 35.00 5.99
C GLY A 478 4.81 34.95 7.50
N VAL A 479 5.76 35.70 8.05
CA VAL A 479 6.00 35.77 9.49
C VAL A 479 6.48 37.16 9.90
N GLU A 480 5.94 37.68 11.00
CA GLU A 480 6.45 38.86 11.70
C GLU A 480 6.76 38.50 13.15
N ILE A 481 7.92 38.94 13.65
CA ILE A 481 8.33 38.77 15.05
C ILE A 481 8.34 40.14 15.72
N ALA A 482 7.49 40.33 16.73
CA ALA A 482 7.42 41.57 17.49
C ALA A 482 7.76 41.33 18.97
N PRO A 483 8.26 42.36 19.69
CA PRO A 483 8.40 42.29 21.14
C PRO A 483 7.02 42.09 21.78
N ASN A 484 6.92 41.20 22.76
CA ASN A 484 5.67 40.98 23.51
C ASN A 484 5.75 41.59 24.91
N PRO A 485 5.15 42.76 25.16
CA PRO A 485 5.17 43.37 26.49
C PRO A 485 4.19 42.74 27.49
N ASN A 486 3.30 41.83 27.07
CA ASN A 486 2.06 41.51 27.80
C ASN A 486 1.86 40.05 28.19
N MET A 487 2.84 39.16 28.02
CA MET A 487 2.69 37.77 28.45
C MET A 487 3.57 37.42 29.64
N TYR A 488 2.87 37.14 30.74
CA TYR A 488 3.42 36.79 32.04
C TYR A 488 3.13 35.31 32.31
N TYR A 489 4.16 34.55 32.67
CA TYR A 489 3.98 33.20 33.23
C TYR A 489 4.56 33.14 34.63
N THR A 490 3.88 32.42 35.52
CA THR A 490 4.34 32.20 36.90
C THR A 490 5.19 30.93 36.96
N LYS A 491 6.46 31.06 37.33
CA LYS A 491 7.37 29.96 37.67
C LYS A 491 7.57 29.95 39.19
N GLY A 492 6.74 29.19 39.89
CA GLY A 492 6.63 29.32 41.34
C GLY A 492 6.11 30.71 41.72
N ASP A 493 6.82 31.43 42.61
CA ASP A 493 6.48 32.80 43.03
C ASP A 493 7.00 33.90 42.07
N GLN A 494 7.60 33.55 40.93
CA GLN A 494 8.22 34.52 40.02
C GLN A 494 7.46 34.66 38.71
N THR A 495 7.19 35.91 38.32
CA THR A 495 6.63 36.25 37.00
C THR A 495 7.74 36.44 35.97
N VAL A 496 7.76 35.63 34.92
CA VAL A 496 8.73 35.69 33.82
C VAL A 496 8.05 36.23 32.55
N LEU A 497 8.76 37.11 31.83
CA LEU A 497 8.31 37.76 30.59
C LEU A 497 8.77 36.95 29.36
N SER A 498 7.84 36.54 28.49
CA SER A 498 8.20 36.09 27.14
C SER A 498 8.55 37.31 26.29
N SER A 499 9.77 37.35 25.73
CA SER A 499 10.27 38.56 25.06
C SER A 499 9.73 38.78 23.64
N ASN A 500 9.21 37.74 22.99
CA ASN A 500 8.79 37.76 21.58
C ASN A 500 7.33 37.26 21.41
N ALA A 501 6.70 37.66 20.31
CA ALA A 501 5.47 37.12 19.75
C ALA A 501 5.64 36.89 18.25
N ILE A 502 5.03 35.82 17.72
CA ILE A 502 5.07 35.47 16.31
C ILE A 502 3.70 35.72 15.69
N PHE A 503 3.64 36.43 14.58
CA PHE A 503 2.43 36.66 13.80
C PHE A 503 2.56 35.96 12.45
N LEU A 504 1.64 35.04 12.15
CA LEU A 504 1.63 34.27 10.92
C LEU A 504 0.79 34.96 9.85
N ALA A 505 1.34 35.02 8.63
CA ALA A 505 0.76 35.63 7.44
C ALA A 505 0.14 37.03 7.70
N PRO A 506 0.85 37.97 8.34
CA PRO A 506 0.31 39.27 8.75
C PRO A 506 -0.08 40.17 7.55
N GLU A 507 0.55 39.95 6.40
CA GLU A 507 0.31 40.70 5.16
C GLU A 507 -1.08 40.48 4.53
N VAL A 508 -1.80 39.41 4.91
CA VAL A 508 -3.01 38.95 4.21
C VAL A 508 -4.18 38.69 5.16
N SER A 509 -5.39 39.00 4.70
CA SER A 509 -6.58 39.05 5.55
C SER A 509 -7.58 37.91 5.34
N ASN A 510 -7.44 37.11 4.28
CA ASN A 510 -8.36 35.99 4.00
C ASN A 510 -7.69 34.62 4.09
N LEU A 511 -8.49 33.61 4.42
CA LEU A 511 -8.06 32.22 4.64
C LEU A 511 -7.22 31.68 3.48
N ARG A 512 -7.66 31.89 2.23
CA ARG A 512 -6.99 31.32 1.06
C ARG A 512 -5.60 31.92 0.87
N GLU A 513 -5.49 33.23 0.99
CA GLU A 513 -4.20 33.92 0.90
C GLU A 513 -3.28 33.57 2.06
N ARG A 514 -3.79 33.50 3.30
CA ARG A 514 -3.02 33.04 4.47
C ARG A 514 -2.46 31.65 4.26
N THR A 515 -3.29 30.74 3.78
CA THR A 515 -2.88 29.35 3.49
C THR A 515 -1.75 29.33 2.46
N GLY A 516 -1.88 30.06 1.35
CA GLY A 516 -0.82 30.12 0.33
C GLY A 516 0.48 30.76 0.81
N VAL A 517 0.39 31.78 1.67
CA VAL A 517 1.57 32.39 2.32
C VAL A 517 2.24 31.42 3.28
N MET A 518 1.46 30.68 4.06
CA MET A 518 1.98 29.67 4.96
C MET A 518 2.58 28.47 4.21
N GLU A 519 1.97 28.01 3.12
CA GLU A 519 2.53 26.96 2.25
C GLU A 519 3.95 27.36 1.78
N ALA A 520 4.12 28.59 1.30
CA ALA A 520 5.44 29.09 0.89
C ALA A 520 6.44 29.14 2.05
N LEU A 521 6.02 29.62 3.23
CA LEU A 521 6.89 29.64 4.42
C LEU A 521 7.30 28.22 4.84
N ILE A 522 6.38 27.26 4.82
CA ILE A 522 6.68 25.87 5.16
C ILE A 522 7.64 25.25 4.14
N ASP A 523 7.46 25.51 2.84
CA ASP A 523 8.39 25.08 1.81
C ASP A 523 9.81 25.61 2.05
N GLU A 524 9.95 26.87 2.46
CA GLU A 524 11.26 27.44 2.80
C GLU A 524 11.87 26.81 4.07
N LEU A 525 11.06 26.55 5.11
CA LEU A 525 11.51 25.83 6.30
C LEU A 525 11.93 24.38 6.00
N ILE A 526 11.33 23.76 4.98
CA ILE A 526 11.75 22.44 4.47
C ILE A 526 13.09 22.56 3.74
N ILE A 527 13.25 23.56 2.88
CA ILE A 527 14.50 23.79 2.11
C ILE A 527 15.68 24.10 3.03
N ASP A 528 15.45 24.88 4.09
CA ASP A 528 16.44 25.20 5.13
C ASP A 528 16.79 23.99 6.03
N GLY A 529 15.98 22.93 5.98
CA GLY A 529 16.15 21.73 6.80
C GLY A 529 15.62 21.85 8.23
N THR A 530 14.90 22.93 8.55
CA THR A 530 14.19 23.07 9.83
C THR A 530 13.07 22.04 9.96
N ILE A 531 12.33 21.79 8.87
CA ILE A 531 11.33 20.72 8.77
C ILE A 531 11.88 19.65 7.81
N PRO A 532 12.18 18.43 8.26
CA PRO A 532 12.74 17.41 7.38
C PRO A 532 11.74 17.00 6.26
N PRO A 533 12.16 16.94 4.98
CA PRO A 533 11.26 16.62 3.86
C PRO A 533 10.51 15.29 4.01
N GLU A 534 11.14 14.28 4.62
CA GLU A 534 10.57 12.96 4.90
C GLU A 534 9.42 12.98 5.92
N LYS A 535 9.25 14.08 6.66
CA LYS A 535 8.16 14.26 7.62
C LYS A 535 6.91 14.88 7.03
N VAL A 536 7.02 15.47 5.84
CA VAL A 536 5.90 16.08 5.15
C VAL A 536 4.84 15.02 4.84
N ARG A 537 3.60 15.28 5.27
CA ARG A 537 2.49 14.34 5.11
C ARG A 537 1.64 14.65 3.87
N ASN A 538 1.81 15.84 3.27
CA ASN A 538 0.95 16.36 2.20
C ASN A 538 -0.52 16.41 2.67
N GLU A 539 -0.71 16.85 3.90
CA GLU A 539 -2.00 16.88 4.58
C GLU A 539 -2.14 18.19 5.32
N LEU A 540 -3.11 19.01 4.91
CA LEU A 540 -3.42 20.27 5.56
C LEU A 540 -4.38 20.05 6.74
N GLN A 541 -4.16 20.76 7.84
CA GLN A 541 -5.09 20.84 8.97
C GLN A 541 -5.62 22.27 9.15
N ASP A 542 -6.88 22.36 9.61
CA ASP A 542 -7.57 23.61 9.90
C ASP A 542 -7.10 24.18 11.24
N ILE A 543 -6.73 25.47 11.24
CA ILE A 543 -6.20 26.15 12.43
C ILE A 543 -7.26 27.09 13.03
N TYR A 544 -7.48 26.92 14.33
CA TYR A 544 -8.45 27.68 15.11
C TYR A 544 -7.77 28.49 16.22
N PRO A 545 -8.40 29.57 16.71
CA PRO A 545 -7.97 30.21 17.95
C PRO A 545 -7.97 29.22 19.12
N LEU A 546 -7.02 29.39 20.04
CA LEU A 546 -6.97 28.56 21.24
C LEU A 546 -8.28 28.69 22.03
N ASP A 547 -8.69 29.91 22.38
CA ASP A 547 -9.83 30.19 23.27
C ASP A 547 -11.19 29.60 22.82
N SER A 548 -11.41 29.54 21.51
CA SER A 548 -12.64 29.03 20.88
C SER A 548 -12.52 27.57 20.44
N GLY A 549 -11.31 27.03 20.30
CA GLY A 549 -11.06 25.65 19.88
C GLY A 549 -11.69 25.35 18.51
N TRP A 550 -12.14 24.10 18.29
CA TRP A 550 -12.77 23.67 17.03
C TRP A 550 -14.18 24.26 16.85
N THR A 551 -14.30 25.58 16.74
CA THR A 551 -15.56 26.29 16.49
C THR A 551 -15.33 27.47 15.54
N GLY A 552 -16.31 27.72 14.66
CA GLY A 552 -16.25 28.81 13.68
C GLY A 552 -15.47 28.46 12.41
N GLU A 553 -15.13 29.49 11.64
CA GLU A 553 -14.32 29.38 10.43
C GLU A 553 -12.83 29.30 10.80
N PRO A 554 -12.04 28.43 10.17
CA PRO A 554 -10.61 28.35 10.43
C PRO A 554 -9.89 29.62 9.97
N LEU A 555 -8.82 30.00 10.68
CA LEU A 555 -8.07 31.22 10.38
C LEU A 555 -7.11 31.02 9.20
N LEU A 556 -6.54 29.82 9.06
CA LEU A 556 -5.70 29.36 7.97
C LEU A 556 -5.61 27.82 7.97
N LYS A 557 -4.96 27.27 6.95
CA LYS A 557 -4.58 25.86 6.90
C LYS A 557 -3.06 25.74 6.83
N ILE A 558 -2.51 24.72 7.47
CA ILE A 558 -1.06 24.46 7.49
C ILE A 558 -0.78 22.97 7.33
N GLU A 559 0.37 22.64 6.75
CA GLU A 559 0.88 21.28 6.65
C GLU A 559 1.02 20.65 8.04
N ARG A 560 0.48 19.43 8.19
CA ARG A 560 0.43 18.68 9.45
C ARG A 560 1.80 18.54 10.12
N ALA A 561 2.85 18.34 9.34
CA ALA A 561 4.21 18.21 9.86
C ALA A 561 4.72 19.49 10.58
N ALA A 562 4.18 20.67 10.23
CA ALA A 562 4.61 21.95 10.80
C ALA A 562 3.92 22.29 12.13
N MET A 563 2.81 21.65 12.47
CA MET A 563 1.97 22.06 13.62
C MET A 563 2.71 22.06 14.96
N THR A 564 3.52 21.03 15.22
CA THR A 564 4.32 20.90 16.46
C THR A 564 5.36 22.01 16.60
N TYR A 565 5.93 22.49 15.49
CA TYR A 565 6.92 23.57 15.51
C TYR A 565 6.30 24.88 16.01
N PHE A 566 5.10 25.20 15.52
CA PHE A 566 4.34 26.38 15.95
C PHE A 566 3.50 26.14 17.21
N GLY A 567 3.58 24.95 17.82
CA GLY A 567 2.77 24.55 18.96
C GLY A 567 1.27 24.71 18.77
N ILE A 568 0.81 24.57 17.53
CA ILE A 568 -0.59 24.68 17.16
C ILE A 568 -1.29 23.37 17.53
N PRO A 569 -2.45 23.41 18.21
CA PRO A 569 -3.20 22.20 18.54
C PRO A 569 -3.57 21.40 17.29
N SER A 570 -3.22 20.11 17.31
CA SER A 570 -3.71 19.15 16.31
C SER A 570 -4.89 18.36 16.86
N TYR A 571 -5.81 18.00 15.96
CA TYR A 571 -7.02 17.28 16.28
C TYR A 571 -6.97 15.86 15.75
N ALA A 572 -7.61 14.94 16.46
CA ALA A 572 -7.72 13.54 16.10
C ALA A 572 -9.04 12.95 16.62
N ALA A 573 -9.39 11.76 16.15
CA ALA A 573 -10.55 11.04 16.63
C ALA A 573 -10.21 9.56 16.91
N HIS A 574 -10.68 9.05 18.04
CA HIS A 574 -10.37 7.70 18.52
C HIS A 574 -11.66 6.99 18.95
N VAL A 575 -11.75 5.68 18.70
CA VAL A 575 -12.93 4.86 19.03
C VAL A 575 -12.59 3.77 20.04
N ASN A 576 -13.24 3.78 21.20
CA ASN A 576 -13.24 2.64 22.10
C ASN A 576 -14.28 1.62 21.62
N GLY A 577 -13.84 0.59 20.90
CA GLY A 577 -14.69 -0.55 20.57
C GLY A 577 -14.72 -1.52 21.74
N TYR A 578 -15.89 -1.82 22.32
CA TYR A 578 -15.97 -2.70 23.49
C TYR A 578 -17.10 -3.71 23.38
N VAL A 579 -17.00 -4.81 24.12
CA VAL A 579 -18.09 -5.77 24.35
C VAL A 579 -18.55 -5.68 25.79
N ALA A 580 -19.85 -5.78 26.03
CA ALA A 580 -20.44 -5.63 27.35
C ALA A 580 -20.96 -6.96 27.89
N ASP A 581 -20.91 -7.14 29.21
CA ASP A 581 -21.54 -8.29 29.85
C ASP A 581 -23.06 -8.23 29.65
N ALA A 582 -23.62 -9.31 29.10
CA ALA A 582 -25.04 -9.37 28.72
C ALA A 582 -26.03 -9.18 29.88
N LYS A 583 -25.59 -9.36 31.14
CA LYS A 583 -26.47 -9.23 32.31
C LYS A 583 -26.40 -7.85 32.94
N THR A 584 -25.20 -7.28 33.01
CA THR A 584 -24.93 -6.02 33.72
C THR A 584 -24.85 -4.83 32.78
N GLY A 585 -24.66 -5.06 31.48
CA GLY A 585 -24.42 -4.00 30.49
C GLY A 585 -23.08 -3.28 30.67
N ARG A 586 -22.25 -3.72 31.62
CA ARG A 586 -20.94 -3.12 31.88
C ARG A 586 -19.93 -3.59 30.82
N PRO A 587 -19.01 -2.74 30.34
CA PRO A 587 -17.90 -3.19 29.50
C PRO A 587 -17.16 -4.36 30.16
N SER A 588 -16.91 -5.40 29.38
CA SER A 588 -16.25 -6.63 29.82
C SER A 588 -14.88 -6.83 29.16
N ALA A 589 -14.72 -6.34 27.92
CA ALA A 589 -13.45 -6.28 27.23
C ALA A 589 -13.44 -5.13 26.21
N LEU A 590 -12.24 -4.68 25.85
CA LEU A 590 -11.96 -3.62 24.88
C LEU A 590 -11.24 -4.22 23.66
N TRP A 591 -11.70 -3.90 22.46
CA TRP A 591 -11.00 -4.17 21.21
C TRP A 591 -9.89 -3.14 21.01
N LEU A 592 -8.66 -3.63 20.86
CA LEU A 592 -7.46 -2.85 20.62
C LEU A 592 -6.86 -3.25 19.28
N GLY A 593 -6.37 -2.29 18.51
CA GLY A 593 -5.56 -2.55 17.33
C GLY A 593 -4.08 -2.58 17.70
N ARG A 594 -3.32 -3.57 17.25
CA ARG A 594 -1.85 -3.48 17.19
C ARG A 594 -1.48 -2.74 15.93
N ARG A 595 -0.81 -1.60 16.05
CA ARG A 595 -0.39 -0.79 14.91
C ARG A 595 0.54 -1.59 14.01
N ALA A 596 0.35 -1.47 12.69
CA ALA A 596 1.21 -2.15 11.74
C ALA A 596 2.68 -1.77 11.91
N LEU A 597 3.60 -2.72 11.78
CA LEU A 597 5.04 -2.42 11.84
C LEU A 597 5.50 -1.45 10.73
N SER A 598 4.74 -1.33 9.65
CA SER A 598 4.97 -0.36 8.57
C SER A 598 4.54 1.07 8.92
N LYS A 599 3.85 1.31 10.05
CA LYS A 599 3.47 2.66 10.47
C LYS A 599 4.73 3.48 10.77
N PRO A 600 4.80 4.73 10.28
CA PRO A 600 5.95 5.61 10.51
C PRO A 600 6.07 6.05 11.98
N THR A 601 5.00 5.93 12.77
CA THR A 601 4.96 6.33 14.16
C THR A 601 4.35 5.24 15.02
N TYR A 602 5.01 4.94 16.14
CA TYR A 602 4.58 3.92 17.12
C TYR A 602 4.25 2.55 16.48
N PRO A 603 5.12 1.97 15.62
CA PRO A 603 4.89 0.65 15.03
C PRO A 603 4.77 -0.43 16.11
N GLY A 604 3.84 -1.37 15.96
CA GLY A 604 3.65 -2.50 16.87
C GLY A 604 3.01 -2.20 18.23
N LEU A 605 2.79 -0.92 18.56
CA LEU A 605 2.16 -0.52 19.82
C LEU A 605 0.63 -0.68 19.78
N LEU A 606 0.03 -0.82 20.96
CA LEU A 606 -1.42 -0.88 21.14
C LEU A 606 -2.07 0.49 20.88
N ASP A 607 -3.14 0.45 20.10
CA ASP A 607 -3.99 1.56 19.72
C ASP A 607 -5.47 1.18 19.92
N GLN A 608 -6.34 2.17 19.77
CA GLN A 608 -7.78 1.94 19.79
C GLN A 608 -8.24 1.11 18.57
N ILE A 609 -9.49 0.65 18.56
CA ILE A 609 -10.01 -0.16 17.42
C ILE A 609 -9.95 0.63 16.09
N ALA A 610 -10.10 1.95 16.16
CA ALA A 610 -9.88 2.86 15.04
C ALA A 610 -9.39 4.22 15.58
N ALA A 611 -8.38 4.83 14.95
CA ALA A 611 -7.80 6.09 15.38
C ALA A 611 -7.06 6.88 14.28
N GLY A 612 -7.66 8.00 13.84
CA GLY A 612 -7.10 8.87 12.79
C GLY A 612 -6.84 10.32 13.24
N GLY A 613 -5.93 10.99 12.52
CA GLY A 613 -5.81 12.46 12.59
C GLY A 613 -7.04 13.11 11.96
N GLN A 614 -7.38 14.36 12.34
CA GLN A 614 -8.53 15.06 11.79
C GLN A 614 -8.13 15.86 10.53
N PRO A 615 -8.61 15.49 9.32
CA PRO A 615 -8.30 16.22 8.10
C PRO A 615 -9.06 17.55 8.03
N ALA A 616 -8.50 18.52 7.31
CA ALA A 616 -9.17 19.79 7.06
C ALA A 616 -10.49 19.61 6.27
N GLY A 617 -11.53 20.34 6.66
CA GLY A 617 -12.84 20.36 5.99
C GLY A 617 -13.71 19.12 6.20
N MET A 618 -13.33 18.22 7.10
CA MET A 618 -14.13 17.04 7.49
C MET A 618 -14.62 17.19 8.93
N SER A 619 -15.84 16.75 9.24
CA SER A 619 -16.32 16.67 10.63
C SER A 619 -15.72 15.48 11.38
N PHE A 620 -15.75 15.50 12.72
CA PHE A 620 -15.28 14.36 13.53
C PHE A 620 -16.09 13.08 13.28
N ASP A 621 -17.41 13.17 13.07
CA ASP A 621 -18.25 11.98 12.80
C ASP A 621 -17.96 11.36 11.43
N GLU A 622 -17.78 12.19 10.39
CA GLU A 622 -17.36 11.71 9.06
C GLU A 622 -16.00 11.02 9.12
N ASN A 623 -15.03 11.62 9.83
CA ASN A 623 -13.70 11.08 9.95
C ASN A 623 -13.71 9.75 10.70
N VAL A 624 -14.36 9.67 11.86
CA VAL A 624 -14.43 8.41 12.63
C VAL A 624 -15.09 7.29 11.83
N ARG A 625 -16.16 7.58 11.07
CA ARG A 625 -16.82 6.56 10.25
C ARG A 625 -15.90 6.07 9.13
N LYS A 626 -15.12 6.96 8.51
CA LYS A 626 -14.07 6.61 7.55
C LYS A 626 -13.02 5.70 8.21
N GLU A 627 -12.43 6.12 9.33
CA GLU A 627 -11.37 5.35 10.00
C GLU A 627 -11.86 3.97 10.49
N CYS A 628 -13.08 3.88 11.04
CA CYS A 628 -13.68 2.60 11.42
C CYS A 628 -13.84 1.63 10.23
N LEU A 629 -14.13 2.15 9.04
CA LEU A 629 -14.26 1.35 7.83
C LEU A 629 -12.89 0.95 7.28
N GLU A 630 -11.94 1.88 7.23
CA GLU A 630 -10.61 1.67 6.66
C GLU A 630 -9.73 0.81 7.58
N GLU A 631 -9.61 1.15 8.86
CA GLU A 631 -8.72 0.45 9.79
C GLU A 631 -9.33 -0.86 10.33
N ALA A 632 -10.65 -0.89 10.57
CA ALA A 632 -11.31 -1.99 11.28
C ALA A 632 -12.40 -2.72 10.46
N SER A 633 -12.61 -2.35 9.19
CA SER A 633 -13.62 -2.95 8.30
C SER A 633 -15.04 -2.98 8.88
N LEU A 634 -15.38 -2.02 9.75
CA LEU A 634 -16.68 -1.99 10.40
C LEU A 634 -17.76 -1.48 9.43
N SER A 635 -18.78 -2.30 9.24
CA SER A 635 -19.91 -1.97 8.36
C SER A 635 -20.75 -0.80 8.90
N ALA A 636 -21.45 -0.10 8.00
CA ALA A 636 -22.30 1.04 8.35
C ALA A 636 -23.35 0.70 9.42
N ASP A 637 -23.93 -0.50 9.37
CA ASP A 637 -24.95 -0.96 10.32
C ASP A 637 -24.39 -1.07 11.75
N VAL A 638 -23.14 -1.50 11.90
CA VAL A 638 -22.45 -1.54 13.22
C VAL A 638 -22.23 -0.12 13.74
N LEU A 639 -21.88 0.81 12.84
CA LEU A 639 -21.60 2.21 13.18
C LEU A 639 -22.86 3.02 13.55
N GLU A 640 -24.06 2.45 13.48
CA GLU A 640 -25.27 3.05 14.07
C GLU A 640 -25.17 3.13 15.60
N GLY A 641 -24.36 2.28 16.23
CA GLY A 641 -24.10 2.26 17.66
C GLY A 641 -23.05 3.27 18.13
N LEU A 642 -22.34 3.93 17.22
CA LEU A 642 -21.24 4.84 17.53
C LEU A 642 -21.74 6.09 18.28
N ARG A 643 -21.13 6.42 19.43
CA ARG A 643 -21.53 7.59 20.25
C ARG A 643 -20.32 8.45 20.62
N PRO A 644 -20.40 9.79 20.52
CA PRO A 644 -19.37 10.65 21.11
C PRO A 644 -19.38 10.50 22.64
N ALA A 645 -18.20 10.36 23.22
CA ALA A 645 -17.99 10.04 24.64
C ALA A 645 -17.22 11.13 25.41
N GLY A 646 -16.60 12.08 24.72
CA GLY A 646 -15.91 13.20 25.33
C GLY A 646 -14.71 13.66 24.50
N MET A 647 -13.77 14.33 25.17
CA MET A 647 -12.48 14.70 24.59
C MET A 647 -11.36 14.45 25.60
N VAL A 648 -10.19 14.11 25.09
CA VAL A 648 -8.92 14.05 25.83
C VAL A 648 -7.99 15.09 25.23
N SER A 649 -7.39 15.94 26.07
CA SER A 649 -6.47 16.99 25.62
C SER A 649 -5.20 16.99 26.48
N TYR A 650 -4.05 17.06 25.82
CA TYR A 650 -2.75 16.95 26.47
C TYR A 650 -1.68 17.74 25.70
N ARG A 651 -0.60 18.10 26.40
CA ARG A 651 0.45 18.97 25.87
C ARG A 651 1.80 18.67 26.50
N TYR A 652 2.81 18.43 25.67
CA TYR A 652 4.17 18.14 26.15
C TYR A 652 5.23 18.74 25.24
N SER A 653 6.39 19.03 25.82
CA SER A 653 7.57 19.52 25.08
C SER A 653 8.15 18.42 24.19
N THR A 654 8.62 18.80 23.01
CA THR A 654 9.37 17.94 22.08
C THR A 654 10.61 18.69 21.59
N ARG A 655 11.51 18.00 20.90
CA ARG A 655 12.67 18.64 20.26
C ARG A 655 12.29 19.64 19.17
N ARG A 656 11.14 19.44 18.52
CA ARG A 656 10.67 20.26 17.40
C ARG A 656 9.87 21.47 17.85
N GLY A 657 9.37 21.47 19.09
CA GLY A 657 8.47 22.48 19.62
C GLY A 657 7.48 21.89 20.61
N LEU A 658 6.30 22.48 20.71
CA LEU A 658 5.29 22.06 21.68
C LEU A 658 4.26 21.15 21.00
N SER A 659 4.15 19.90 21.44
CA SER A 659 3.10 19.01 20.94
C SER A 659 1.82 19.25 21.71
N THR A 660 0.83 19.90 21.10
CA THR A 660 -0.51 20.08 21.68
C THR A 660 -1.52 19.26 20.88
N LYS A 661 -2.27 18.39 21.56
CA LYS A 661 -3.18 17.45 20.92
C LYS A 661 -4.54 17.42 21.61
N THR A 662 -5.61 17.39 20.82
CA THR A 662 -6.99 17.19 21.28
C THR A 662 -7.62 16.04 20.52
N ILE A 663 -8.09 15.04 21.25
CA ILE A 663 -8.68 13.81 20.72
C ILE A 663 -10.18 13.81 21.02
N ALA A 664 -11.00 13.76 19.98
CA ALA A 664 -12.41 13.44 20.10
C ALA A 664 -12.56 11.94 20.37
N VAL A 665 -13.19 11.58 21.49
CA VAL A 665 -13.34 10.19 21.92
C VAL A 665 -14.75 9.72 21.60
N TYR A 666 -14.86 8.55 20.98
CA TYR A 666 -16.10 7.86 20.68
C TYR A 666 -16.11 6.49 21.35
N ASP A 667 -17.29 6.03 21.73
CA ASP A 667 -17.51 4.69 22.25
C ASP A 667 -18.43 3.94 21.27
N LEU A 668 -18.10 2.67 21.02
CA LEU A 668 -18.87 1.76 20.18
C LEU A 668 -18.99 0.41 20.88
N GLN A 669 -20.20 0.03 21.27
CA GLN A 669 -20.45 -1.33 21.73
C GLN A 669 -20.56 -2.24 20.51
N LEU A 670 -19.64 -3.19 20.36
CA LEU A 670 -19.68 -4.18 19.29
C LEU A 670 -20.62 -5.34 19.66
N PRO A 671 -21.44 -5.84 18.72
CA PRO A 671 -22.11 -7.12 18.85
C PRO A 671 -21.12 -8.28 19.00
N ASP A 672 -21.50 -9.33 19.72
CA ASP A 672 -20.65 -10.50 20.00
C ASP A 672 -20.20 -11.26 18.75
N ASP A 673 -20.89 -11.10 17.63
CA ASP A 673 -20.60 -11.74 16.34
C ASP A 673 -19.83 -10.83 15.36
N VAL A 674 -19.47 -9.61 15.78
CA VAL A 674 -18.68 -8.67 14.98
C VAL A 674 -17.22 -8.73 15.41
N PHE A 675 -16.36 -9.07 14.45
CA PHE A 675 -14.92 -9.11 14.62
C PHE A 675 -14.28 -8.07 13.70
N PRO A 676 -13.56 -7.07 14.23
CA PRO A 676 -12.85 -6.12 13.41
C PRO A 676 -11.74 -6.81 12.61
N SER A 677 -11.49 -6.31 11.41
CA SER A 677 -10.41 -6.81 10.55
C SER A 677 -9.73 -5.65 9.84
N ASN A 678 -8.41 -5.78 9.65
CA ASN A 678 -7.62 -4.76 8.96
C ASN A 678 -8.16 -4.53 7.53
N GLY A 679 -8.61 -3.32 7.23
CA GLY A 679 -9.17 -2.96 5.93
C GLY A 679 -8.18 -2.29 4.96
N ASP A 680 -7.17 -1.59 5.47
CA ASP A 680 -6.28 -0.73 4.67
C ASP A 680 -4.78 -0.98 4.88
N GLY A 681 -4.40 -1.81 5.85
CA GLY A 681 -3.02 -2.14 6.17
C GLY A 681 -2.46 -1.44 7.41
N GLU A 682 -3.24 -0.62 8.11
CA GLU A 682 -2.73 0.20 9.22
C GLU A 682 -2.68 -0.51 10.58
N VAL A 683 -3.38 -1.65 10.72
CA VAL A 683 -3.46 -2.46 11.94
C VAL A 683 -3.00 -3.90 11.66
N ASP A 684 -1.95 -4.40 12.33
CA ASP A 684 -1.47 -5.78 12.13
C ASP A 684 -2.45 -6.83 12.69
N GLU A 685 -2.99 -6.58 13.88
CA GLU A 685 -3.95 -7.49 14.53
C GLU A 685 -4.93 -6.74 15.43
N PHE A 686 -6.11 -7.32 15.64
CA PHE A 686 -7.07 -6.87 16.64
C PHE A 686 -7.09 -7.82 17.83
N ILE A 687 -7.03 -7.24 19.04
CA ILE A 687 -6.98 -7.96 20.30
C ILE A 687 -8.20 -7.56 21.12
N LEU A 688 -8.99 -8.54 21.53
CA LEU A 688 -10.05 -8.34 22.51
C LEU A 688 -9.48 -8.54 23.91
N MET A 689 -9.19 -7.44 24.61
CA MET A 689 -8.53 -7.44 25.91
C MET A 689 -9.54 -7.27 27.05
N PRO A 690 -9.63 -8.23 28.00
CA PRO A 690 -10.45 -8.09 29.21
C PRO A 690 -10.14 -6.82 30.00
N MET A 691 -11.15 -6.21 30.64
CA MET A 691 -10.97 -4.91 31.29
C MET A 691 -9.96 -4.89 32.46
N ASP A 692 -9.82 -6.01 33.17
CA ASP A 692 -8.78 -6.19 34.20
C ASP A 692 -7.38 -6.19 33.58
N GLU A 693 -7.22 -6.82 32.42
CA GLU A 693 -5.97 -6.85 31.67
C GLU A 693 -5.65 -5.49 31.01
N VAL A 694 -6.65 -4.74 30.55
CA VAL A 694 -6.47 -3.35 30.10
C VAL A 694 -5.89 -2.51 31.23
N MET A 695 -6.50 -2.59 32.43
CA MET A 695 -6.01 -1.83 33.59
C MET A 695 -4.62 -2.27 34.03
N ARG A 696 -4.35 -3.59 34.03
CA ARG A 696 -3.04 -4.13 34.37
C ARG A 696 -1.97 -3.68 33.38
N SER A 697 -2.23 -3.79 32.08
CA SER A 697 -1.25 -3.41 31.04
C SER A 697 -0.96 -1.91 31.02
N LEU A 698 -1.93 -1.05 31.34
CA LEU A 698 -1.68 0.40 31.48
C LEU A 698 -0.79 0.74 32.69
N LYS A 699 -0.78 -0.09 33.73
CA LYS A 699 0.09 0.09 34.91
C LYS A 699 1.45 -0.56 34.69
N ASP A 700 1.45 -1.84 34.35
CA ASP A 700 2.65 -2.69 34.37
C ASP A 700 3.37 -2.76 33.02
N GLU A 701 2.68 -2.44 31.92
CA GLU A 701 3.16 -2.63 30.55
C GLU A 701 2.93 -1.38 29.67
N LEU A 702 2.91 -0.21 30.31
CA LEU A 702 2.64 1.08 29.68
C LEU A 702 3.44 1.36 28.38
N PRO A 703 4.71 0.92 28.23
CA PRO A 703 5.45 1.09 26.98
C PRO A 703 4.87 0.34 25.78
N LYS A 704 4.03 -0.68 25.98
CA LYS A 704 3.32 -1.37 24.89
C LYS A 704 2.20 -0.53 24.28
N TRP A 705 1.78 0.53 24.96
CA TRP A 705 0.72 1.41 24.51
C TRP A 705 1.29 2.61 23.77
N LYS A 706 0.69 2.94 22.62
CA LYS A 706 0.89 4.24 22.00
C LYS A 706 0.49 5.32 23.02
N PRO A 707 1.32 6.37 23.23
CA PRO A 707 1.14 7.29 24.36
C PRO A 707 -0.26 7.87 24.49
N ASN A 708 -0.81 8.34 23.37
CA ASN A 708 -2.12 8.97 23.36
C ASN A 708 -3.29 7.97 23.45
N SER A 709 -3.10 6.76 22.93
CA SER A 709 -4.06 5.67 23.04
C SER A 709 -4.19 5.18 24.48
N ALA A 710 -3.08 5.19 25.25
CA ALA A 710 -3.11 4.97 26.69
C ALA A 710 -4.01 5.99 27.40
N LEU A 711 -3.91 7.29 27.05
CA LEU A 711 -4.77 8.33 27.65
C LEU A 711 -6.25 8.07 27.36
N VAL A 712 -6.59 7.69 26.12
CA VAL A 712 -7.97 7.38 25.73
C VAL A 712 -8.50 6.15 26.48
N ALA A 713 -7.66 5.15 26.71
CA ALA A 713 -8.02 3.98 27.53
C ALA A 713 -8.21 4.35 29.02
N VAL A 714 -7.36 5.22 29.58
CA VAL A 714 -7.53 5.74 30.95
C VAL A 714 -8.83 6.57 31.08
N ASP A 715 -9.13 7.42 30.10
CA ASP A 715 -10.42 8.15 30.05
C ASP A 715 -11.61 7.19 30.00
N PHE A 716 -11.54 6.11 29.23
CA PHE A 716 -12.56 5.07 29.21
C PHE A 716 -12.74 4.40 30.58
N LEU A 717 -11.65 4.06 31.27
CA LEU A 717 -11.70 3.46 32.62
C LEU A 717 -12.38 4.40 33.63
N VAL A 718 -12.10 5.70 33.57
CA VAL A 718 -12.75 6.72 34.41
C VAL A 718 -14.24 6.82 34.11
N ARG A 719 -14.61 7.01 32.84
CA ARG A 719 -16.03 7.20 32.44
C ARG A 719 -16.91 5.99 32.73
N HIS A 720 -16.35 4.78 32.67
CA HIS A 720 -17.06 3.52 32.94
C HIS A 720 -16.88 3.00 34.37
N GLY A 721 -16.34 3.82 35.29
CA GLY A 721 -16.28 3.54 36.72
C GLY A 721 -15.36 2.38 37.11
N PHE A 722 -14.33 2.11 36.30
CA PHE A 722 -13.22 1.23 36.68
C PHE A 722 -12.17 1.97 37.52
N VAL A 723 -12.13 3.29 37.39
CA VAL A 723 -11.34 4.21 38.21
C VAL A 723 -12.31 5.26 38.72
N GLY A 724 -12.41 5.43 40.04
CA GLY A 724 -13.42 6.24 40.71
C GLY A 724 -12.84 7.24 41.72
N PRO A 725 -13.68 8.12 42.30
CA PRO A 725 -13.24 9.21 43.17
C PRO A 725 -12.49 8.78 44.44
N ASP A 726 -12.65 7.52 44.86
CA ASP A 726 -11.98 6.94 46.03
C ASP A 726 -10.60 6.33 45.69
N ASP A 727 -10.26 6.20 44.40
CA ASP A 727 -8.94 5.74 43.97
C ASP A 727 -7.90 6.86 44.15
N ALA A 728 -6.66 6.46 44.45
CA ALA A 728 -5.53 7.39 44.50
C ALA A 728 -5.39 8.13 43.16
N ASP A 729 -5.03 9.41 43.24
CA ASP A 729 -4.72 10.26 42.09
C ASP A 729 -5.88 10.52 41.10
N TYR A 730 -7.11 10.06 41.39
CA TYR A 730 -8.29 10.25 40.53
C TYR A 730 -8.48 11.71 40.09
N ILE A 731 -8.37 12.64 41.04
CA ILE A 731 -8.54 14.08 40.78
C ILE A 731 -7.47 14.59 39.81
N GLU A 732 -6.23 14.15 39.99
CA GLU A 732 -5.11 14.58 39.15
C GLU A 732 -5.21 13.97 37.74
N ILE A 733 -5.51 12.67 37.65
CA ILE A 733 -5.77 11.96 36.37
C ILE A 733 -6.86 12.68 35.57
N THR A 734 -8.01 12.96 36.20
CA THR A 734 -9.14 13.61 35.52
C THR A 734 -8.83 15.04 35.07
N HIS A 735 -7.99 15.76 35.81
CA HIS A 735 -7.52 17.08 35.42
C HIS A 735 -6.55 17.01 34.23
N LEU A 736 -5.55 16.12 34.31
CA LEU A 736 -4.50 16.00 33.30
C LEU A 736 -4.99 15.43 31.96
N LEU A 737 -6.08 14.66 31.95
CA LEU A 737 -6.77 14.26 30.71
C LEU A 737 -7.41 15.44 29.95
N ARG A 738 -7.39 16.65 30.53
CA ARG A 738 -7.98 17.90 29.99
C ARG A 738 -7.00 19.08 29.98
N ALA A 739 -5.71 18.84 30.22
CA ALA A 739 -4.73 19.88 30.53
C ALA A 739 -4.43 20.85 29.37
N ALA A 740 -4.66 20.44 28.12
CA ALA A 740 -4.40 21.30 26.96
C ALA A 740 -5.60 22.16 26.53
N SER A 741 -6.74 22.02 27.19
CA SER A 741 -7.89 22.89 26.94
C SER A 741 -7.58 24.30 27.45
N PRO A 742 -7.64 25.33 26.60
CA PRO A 742 -7.36 26.69 27.04
C PRO A 742 -8.41 27.10 28.07
N PRO A 743 -8.01 27.81 29.14
CA PRO A 743 -8.97 28.41 30.05
C PRO A 743 -9.85 29.36 29.23
N ARG A 744 -11.17 29.13 29.26
CA ARG A 744 -12.11 30.11 28.69
C ARG A 744 -11.89 31.41 29.43
N SER A 745 -11.55 32.48 28.71
CA SER A 745 -11.62 33.82 29.27
C SER A 745 -13.08 34.07 29.67
N SER A 746 -13.31 34.21 30.98
CA SER A 746 -14.59 34.67 31.52
C SER A 746 -14.92 36.07 31.06
#